data_AF-A0A084Y3Z9-F1
#
_entry.id   AF-A0A084Y3Z9-F1
#
_cell.length_a   1.000
_cell.length_b   1.000
_cell.length_c   1.000
_cell.angle_alpha   90.00
_cell.angle_beta   90.00
_cell.angle_gamma   90.00
#
_symmetry.space_group_name_H-M   'P 1'
#
loop_
_entity.id
_entity.type
_entity.pdbx_description
1 polymer ?
#
loop_
_entity_poly.entity_id
_entity_poly.type
_entity_poly.pdbx_seq_one_letter_code
_entity_poly.pdbx_strand_id
1 'polypeptide(L)'
;MSYATEYWQYLVLGLFVGMAGGSFAIGIAYTSAWFSKERQGTAMGIFGAGNAGSSLTKFIAPMLIAASATGSWRNVPKVYSIALLVMAVLFWFFTYEDPLHQKDAQKDRRRPSLGEQLMPLLDLRVWRFGLAYYFVFGAFVALALWLPKYYVGEYGLPLATAAFLTILFDLPSGAIRALGGWASDKVGGNQVTWWVLWISLVSLVILSYPPTTMVIHGIKGDVAFSIEVGIVLFTILIFILGLAQGFGKASVYRSLADHYPTSMGVVGGIVGVIGGLGGFTLPIMFGVAADVVGVRSSCFMLLVGVVVVTMIWIWRAESSERDEILFRHAEARAELQDAELLEHARRRRHLLVDWRPDDDSFWAASGRRIANRNLMFSMPALLLAFAVWVVWSVIVVELPHIGYQFSTNQLFWLAALPGLSGAFFRVLYSFVVPIFGGRNWTVYSTALLILPTLWIGYAVQDPGTNYAVFAVIALLCGLGAGNFSSSMANISFFYPKRLQGTALGLNAGIGNLGVGLAQLIAPVAVYGGALLILGGSAQTHVDQGVTAPIWVQNAGFIWVPFIVLSTVAAWFGMDNIASVRAGFADQVAIFKHKHQWLMSWLYTGTFGSFIGLAAGFPMLLNTQFPASDAFKLAFIGPVLAALVRPIGGWLADRKGGAPITVWCFVVMALAPLAAIGFLPGGSGEGNVQGFVLMFLILFVAAGIGNGTTIRMIPIIFRTLRERKVMRNDQAALEQAQREGSTEGAAAVGFSSAVAAFGGFFIPIAYGTSIKLMGGPQGALIFFSLFYVSCVAVTWWWYARRDAEVAC
;
A
#
# COMPACT_ATOMS: atom_id res chain seq x y z
N MET A 1 -31.07 10.53 -39.53
CA MET A 1 -31.24 9.12 -39.08
C MET A 1 -32.68 8.64 -39.12
N SER A 2 -33.66 9.40 -38.63
CA SER A 2 -35.07 8.95 -38.53
C SER A 2 -35.75 8.57 -39.85
N TYR A 3 -35.24 9.04 -40.98
CA TYR A 3 -35.73 8.78 -42.33
C TYR A 3 -34.88 7.77 -43.11
N ALA A 4 -33.83 7.21 -42.50
CA ALA A 4 -32.99 6.22 -43.16
C ALA A 4 -33.72 4.87 -43.24
N THR A 5 -33.62 4.21 -44.39
CA THR A 5 -34.19 2.89 -44.67
C THR A 5 -33.13 1.86 -45.04
N GLU A 6 -31.97 2.30 -45.56
CA GLU A 6 -30.90 1.43 -46.03
C GLU A 6 -29.65 1.49 -45.13
N TYR A 7 -28.93 0.36 -44.99
CA TYR A 7 -27.73 0.27 -44.14
C TYR A 7 -26.66 1.33 -44.47
N TRP A 8 -26.39 1.57 -45.76
CA TRP A 8 -25.41 2.57 -46.19
C TRP A 8 -25.81 4.00 -45.77
N GLN A 9 -27.11 4.31 -45.70
CA GLN A 9 -27.59 5.61 -45.23
C GLN A 9 -27.24 5.80 -43.75
N TYR A 10 -27.30 4.75 -42.94
CA TYR A 10 -26.86 4.79 -41.55
C TYR A 10 -25.34 4.99 -41.42
N LEU A 11 -24.54 4.39 -42.31
CA LEU A 11 -23.08 4.61 -42.34
C LEU A 11 -22.74 6.07 -42.68
N VAL A 12 -23.35 6.62 -43.73
CA VAL A 12 -23.14 8.01 -44.16
C VAL A 12 -23.63 9.00 -43.11
N LEU A 13 -24.82 8.78 -42.55
CA LEU A 13 -25.34 9.65 -41.48
C LEU A 13 -24.52 9.51 -40.18
N GLY A 14 -24.00 8.33 -39.89
CA GLY A 14 -23.06 8.09 -38.79
C GLY A 14 -21.77 8.89 -38.93
N LEU A 15 -21.22 8.98 -40.15
CA LEU A 15 -20.07 9.84 -40.46
C LEU A 15 -20.34 11.32 -40.10
N PHE A 16 -21.49 11.85 -40.51
CA PHE A 16 -21.86 13.24 -40.20
C PHE A 16 -22.16 13.47 -38.71
N VAL A 17 -22.71 12.47 -38.00
CA VAL A 17 -22.89 12.54 -36.54
C VAL A 17 -21.54 12.58 -35.83
N GLY A 18 -20.51 11.97 -36.40
CA GLY A 18 -19.12 12.09 -35.95
C GLY A 18 -18.59 13.53 -35.94
N MET A 19 -19.11 14.44 -36.77
CA MET A 19 -18.73 15.86 -36.75
C MET A 19 -19.08 16.53 -35.42
N ALA A 20 -20.10 16.04 -34.70
CA ALA A 20 -20.43 16.52 -33.36
C ALA A 20 -19.26 16.29 -32.38
N GLY A 21 -18.49 15.21 -32.55
CA GLY A 21 -17.26 14.97 -31.78
C GLY A 21 -16.16 15.98 -32.07
N GLY A 22 -16.08 16.49 -33.31
CA GLY A 22 -15.13 17.54 -33.71
C GLY A 22 -15.36 18.88 -33.02
N SER A 23 -16.60 19.18 -32.63
CA SER A 23 -16.94 20.41 -31.89
C SER A 23 -16.20 20.52 -30.55
N PHE A 24 -15.79 19.39 -29.97
CA PHE A 24 -15.02 19.35 -28.73
C PHE A 24 -13.67 20.07 -28.84
N ALA A 25 -12.94 19.85 -29.95
CA ALA A 25 -11.64 20.48 -30.17
C ALA A 25 -11.79 22.01 -30.33
N ILE A 26 -12.83 22.44 -31.03
CA ILE A 26 -13.16 23.87 -31.22
C ILE A 26 -13.47 24.51 -29.87
N GLY A 27 -14.30 23.88 -29.06
CA GLY A 27 -14.66 24.41 -27.75
C GLY A 27 -13.50 24.41 -26.74
N ILE A 28 -12.58 23.42 -26.79
CA ILE A 28 -11.35 23.46 -25.97
C ILE A 28 -10.46 24.63 -26.39
N ALA A 29 -10.26 24.82 -27.70
CA ALA A 29 -9.45 25.92 -28.23
C ALA A 29 -10.01 27.27 -27.76
N TYR A 30 -11.31 27.49 -28.02
CA TYR A 30 -12.05 28.67 -27.59
C TYR A 30 -11.94 28.87 -26.07
N THR A 31 -12.28 27.86 -25.26
CA THR A 31 -12.24 27.97 -23.79
C THR A 31 -10.83 28.32 -23.28
N SER A 32 -9.79 27.69 -23.84
CA SER A 32 -8.42 27.88 -23.36
C SER A 32 -7.90 29.31 -23.51
N ALA A 33 -8.42 30.06 -24.50
CA ALA A 33 -7.99 31.42 -24.79
C ALA A 33 -8.45 32.45 -23.73
N TRP A 34 -9.51 32.14 -22.99
CA TRP A 34 -10.08 33.02 -21.97
C TRP A 34 -9.45 32.89 -20.57
N PHE A 35 -8.64 31.84 -20.33
CA PHE A 35 -8.09 31.54 -19.00
C PHE A 35 -6.56 31.63 -18.98
N SER A 36 -6.02 32.09 -17.85
CA SER A 36 -4.57 32.14 -17.62
C SER A 36 -3.96 30.73 -17.49
N LYS A 37 -2.66 30.61 -17.78
CA LYS A 37 -1.93 29.32 -17.78
C LYS A 37 -2.12 28.53 -16.47
N GLU A 38 -2.24 29.21 -15.32
CA GLU A 38 -2.38 28.56 -14.02
C GLU A 38 -3.77 27.93 -13.78
N ARG A 39 -4.78 28.27 -14.59
CA ARG A 39 -6.17 27.80 -14.44
C ARG A 39 -6.69 27.05 -15.66
N GLN A 40 -5.88 26.93 -16.71
CA GLN A 40 -6.26 26.32 -17.97
C GLN A 40 -6.68 24.85 -17.80
N GLY A 41 -6.03 24.08 -16.92
CA GLY A 41 -6.42 22.68 -16.67
C GLY A 41 -7.81 22.53 -16.10
N THR A 42 -8.14 23.36 -15.10
CA THR A 42 -9.46 23.41 -14.49
C THR A 42 -10.53 23.83 -15.51
N ALA A 43 -10.27 24.89 -16.30
CA ALA A 43 -11.21 25.37 -17.31
C ALA A 43 -11.50 24.31 -18.40
N MET A 44 -10.45 23.69 -18.95
CA MET A 44 -10.58 22.60 -19.92
C MET A 44 -11.22 21.35 -19.30
N GLY A 45 -10.98 21.09 -18.02
CA GLY A 45 -11.59 20.00 -17.26
C GLY A 45 -13.10 20.19 -17.09
N ILE A 46 -13.55 21.40 -16.76
CA ILE A 46 -14.97 21.75 -16.62
C ILE A 46 -15.67 21.69 -17.98
N PHE A 47 -15.11 22.30 -19.01
CA PHE A 47 -15.64 22.17 -20.38
C PHE A 47 -15.71 20.69 -20.80
N GLY A 48 -14.65 19.95 -20.49
CA GLY A 48 -14.51 18.51 -20.72
C GLY A 48 -15.53 17.63 -19.99
N ALA A 49 -16.16 18.13 -18.92
CA ALA A 49 -17.19 17.41 -18.19
C ALA A 49 -18.48 17.21 -19.01
N GLY A 50 -18.66 17.99 -20.09
CA GLY A 50 -19.73 17.83 -21.07
C GLY A 50 -19.82 16.41 -21.67
N ASN A 51 -18.73 15.64 -21.64
CA ASN A 51 -18.73 14.22 -22.04
C ASN A 51 -19.74 13.36 -21.22
N ALA A 52 -20.13 13.80 -20.01
CA ALA A 52 -21.20 13.17 -19.24
C ALA A 52 -22.55 13.13 -19.98
N GLY A 53 -22.76 14.00 -20.98
CA GLY A 53 -23.95 13.97 -21.84
C GLY A 53 -24.11 12.64 -22.61
N SER A 54 -23.00 11.96 -22.93
CA SER A 54 -23.05 10.62 -23.54
C SER A 54 -23.58 9.55 -22.59
N SER A 55 -23.31 9.68 -21.28
CA SER A 55 -23.88 8.84 -20.23
C SER A 55 -25.35 9.18 -19.99
N LEU A 56 -25.69 10.48 -19.97
CA LEU A 56 -27.07 10.94 -19.82
C LEU A 56 -27.97 10.46 -20.96
N THR A 57 -27.42 10.35 -22.17
CA THR A 57 -28.12 9.79 -23.34
C THR A 57 -28.56 8.35 -23.11
N LYS A 58 -27.82 7.55 -22.31
CA LYS A 58 -28.22 6.17 -21.95
C LYS A 58 -29.47 6.12 -21.07
N PHE A 59 -29.83 7.22 -20.39
CA PHE A 59 -31.08 7.36 -19.65
C PHE A 59 -32.18 8.01 -20.50
N ILE A 60 -31.84 9.12 -21.16
CA ILE A 60 -32.82 9.92 -21.91
C ILE A 60 -33.33 9.15 -23.14
N ALA A 61 -32.47 8.45 -23.88
CA ALA A 61 -32.89 7.79 -25.11
C ALA A 61 -33.95 6.68 -24.85
N PRO A 62 -33.77 5.74 -23.90
CA PRO A 62 -34.82 4.79 -23.55
C PRO A 62 -36.11 5.44 -23.04
N MET A 63 -36.02 6.52 -22.26
CA MET A 63 -37.20 7.26 -21.79
C MET A 63 -37.97 7.92 -22.93
N LEU A 64 -37.28 8.55 -23.89
CA LEU A 64 -37.90 9.15 -25.07
C LEU A 64 -38.54 8.09 -25.99
N ILE A 65 -37.94 6.90 -26.06
CA ILE A 65 -38.51 5.75 -26.76
C ILE A 65 -39.81 5.31 -26.08
N ALA A 66 -39.76 5.07 -24.77
CA ALA A 66 -40.91 4.63 -23.97
C ALA A 66 -42.05 5.66 -23.94
N ALA A 67 -41.73 6.95 -23.91
CA ALA A 67 -42.70 8.04 -23.92
C ALA A 67 -43.33 8.28 -25.29
N SER A 68 -42.76 7.74 -26.36
CA SER A 68 -43.37 7.82 -27.69
C SER A 68 -44.53 6.83 -27.79
N ALA A 69 -45.70 7.30 -28.24
CA ALA A 69 -46.92 6.49 -28.36
C ALA A 69 -46.76 5.22 -29.24
N THR A 70 -45.66 5.10 -30.00
CA THR A 70 -45.33 3.97 -30.89
C THR A 70 -44.09 3.19 -30.45
N GLY A 71 -43.45 3.53 -29.33
CA GLY A 71 -42.19 2.92 -28.90
C GLY A 71 -41.03 3.12 -29.89
N SER A 72 -41.08 4.15 -30.74
CA SER A 72 -40.18 4.32 -31.88
C SER A 72 -38.93 5.13 -31.52
N TRP A 73 -37.75 4.54 -31.75
CA TRP A 73 -36.45 5.22 -31.63
C TRP A 73 -36.26 6.42 -32.55
N ARG A 74 -37.08 6.53 -33.62
CA ARG A 74 -37.02 7.62 -34.60
C ARG A 74 -37.26 9.01 -34.01
N ASN A 75 -37.83 9.10 -32.81
CA ASN A 75 -38.01 10.39 -32.11
C ASN A 75 -36.74 10.88 -31.42
N VAL A 76 -35.80 10.00 -31.04
CA VAL A 76 -34.58 10.38 -30.33
C VAL A 76 -33.75 11.37 -31.15
N PRO A 77 -33.39 11.12 -32.44
CA PRO A 77 -32.61 12.09 -33.21
C PRO A 77 -33.31 13.43 -33.41
N LYS A 78 -34.66 13.46 -33.47
CA LYS A 78 -35.43 14.70 -33.65
C LYS A 78 -35.32 15.60 -32.42
N VAL A 79 -35.49 15.03 -31.22
CA VAL A 79 -35.37 15.76 -29.95
C VAL A 79 -33.95 16.33 -29.78
N TYR A 80 -32.92 15.52 -30.04
CA TYR A 80 -31.53 16.00 -29.99
C TYR A 80 -31.24 17.08 -31.03
N SER A 81 -31.83 17.01 -32.22
CA SER A 81 -31.67 18.05 -33.24
C SER A 81 -32.26 19.39 -32.79
N ILE A 82 -33.42 19.39 -32.15
CA ILE A 82 -34.04 20.60 -31.57
C ILE A 82 -33.15 21.15 -30.45
N ALA A 83 -32.68 20.30 -29.54
CA ALA A 83 -31.80 20.71 -28.46
C ALA A 83 -30.49 21.34 -28.99
N LEU A 84 -29.88 20.75 -30.02
CA LEU A 84 -28.69 21.31 -30.67
C LEU A 84 -28.98 22.67 -31.35
N LEU A 85 -30.15 22.84 -31.98
CA LEU A 85 -30.54 24.12 -32.58
C LEU A 85 -30.73 25.20 -31.50
N VAL A 86 -31.37 24.87 -30.38
CA VAL A 86 -31.51 25.78 -29.24
C VAL A 86 -30.13 26.17 -28.71
N MET A 87 -29.22 25.20 -28.55
CA MET A 87 -27.84 25.47 -28.13
C MET A 87 -27.09 26.35 -29.12
N ALA A 88 -27.28 26.16 -30.43
CA ALA A 88 -26.67 27.00 -31.45
C ALA A 88 -27.16 28.46 -31.36
N VAL A 89 -28.45 28.68 -31.14
CA VAL A 89 -29.03 30.01 -30.91
C VAL A 89 -28.46 30.63 -29.63
N LEU A 90 -28.38 29.86 -28.54
CA LEU A 90 -27.79 30.35 -27.28
C LEU A 90 -26.32 30.73 -27.47
N PHE A 91 -25.52 29.90 -28.14
CA PHE A 91 -24.12 30.24 -28.41
C PHE A 91 -24.00 31.50 -29.26
N TRP A 92 -24.82 31.65 -30.29
CA TRP A 92 -24.81 32.82 -31.18
C TRP A 92 -25.04 34.14 -30.42
N PHE A 93 -25.96 34.16 -29.45
CA PHE A 93 -26.31 35.38 -28.73
C PHE A 93 -25.53 35.61 -27.43
N PHE A 94 -24.96 34.55 -26.82
CA PHE A 94 -24.35 34.63 -25.49
C PHE A 94 -22.84 34.34 -25.45
N THR A 95 -22.18 34.08 -26.60
CA THR A 95 -20.72 33.95 -26.66
C THR A 95 -20.06 35.15 -27.33
N TYR A 96 -18.81 35.42 -26.95
CA TYR A 96 -18.03 36.57 -27.41
C TYR A 96 -16.89 36.10 -28.31
N GLU A 97 -16.36 36.98 -29.14
CA GLU A 97 -15.20 36.65 -29.96
C GLU A 97 -13.97 36.34 -29.11
N ASP A 98 -13.17 35.34 -29.53
CA ASP A 98 -11.95 34.93 -28.84
C ASP A 98 -10.95 36.11 -28.71
N PRO A 99 -10.46 36.43 -27.49
CA PRO A 99 -9.49 37.51 -27.24
C PRO A 99 -8.18 37.37 -28.03
N LEU A 100 -7.75 36.15 -28.35
CA LEU A 100 -6.58 35.90 -29.18
C LEU A 100 -6.86 36.25 -30.64
N HIS A 101 -8.07 35.95 -31.12
CA HIS A 101 -8.49 36.29 -32.47
C HIS A 101 -8.59 37.81 -32.68
N GLN A 102 -9.06 38.55 -31.66
CA GLN A 102 -9.09 40.03 -31.69
C GLN A 102 -7.67 40.63 -31.66
N LYS A 103 -6.74 40.06 -30.89
CA LYS A 103 -5.33 40.48 -30.87
C LYS A 103 -4.58 40.18 -32.16
N ASP A 104 -4.90 39.06 -32.81
CA ASP A 104 -4.29 38.68 -34.10
C ASP A 104 -4.91 39.45 -35.28
N ALA A 105 -6.20 39.78 -35.22
CA ALA A 105 -6.87 40.65 -36.19
C ALA A 105 -6.29 42.07 -36.21
N GLN A 106 -5.77 42.56 -35.08
CA GLN A 106 -5.05 43.83 -34.99
C GLN A 106 -3.62 43.80 -35.59
N LYS A 107 -3.07 42.63 -35.93
CA LYS A 107 -1.66 42.46 -36.35
C LYS A 107 -1.44 42.05 -37.80
N ASP A 108 -2.48 42.03 -38.64
CA ASP A 108 -2.42 41.71 -40.09
C ASP A 108 -1.50 40.52 -40.43
N ARG A 109 -1.55 39.46 -39.60
CA ARG A 109 -0.75 38.25 -39.79
C ARG A 109 -1.45 37.31 -40.76
N ARG A 110 -0.71 36.82 -41.77
CA ARG A 110 -1.14 35.79 -42.73
C ARG A 110 -1.76 34.60 -41.99
N ARG A 111 -2.97 34.19 -42.40
CA ARG A 111 -3.62 32.97 -41.87
C ARG A 111 -2.75 31.74 -42.22
N PRO A 112 -2.46 30.85 -41.26
CA PRO A 112 -1.63 29.68 -41.52
C PRO A 112 -2.31 28.75 -42.52
N SER A 113 -1.54 28.32 -43.52
CA SER A 113 -1.97 27.35 -44.53
C SER A 113 -2.25 25.97 -43.92
N LEU A 114 -3.00 25.12 -44.62
CA LEU A 114 -3.27 23.75 -44.16
C LEU A 114 -1.98 22.95 -43.90
N GLY A 115 -0.94 23.18 -44.73
CA GLY A 115 0.37 22.57 -44.53
C GLY A 115 1.05 23.01 -43.23
N GLU A 116 1.01 24.31 -42.91
CA GLU A 116 1.55 24.86 -41.66
C GLU A 116 0.78 24.36 -40.43
N GLN A 117 -0.54 24.16 -40.55
CA GLN A 117 -1.36 23.58 -39.48
C GLN A 117 -1.07 22.08 -39.24
N LEU A 118 -0.54 21.35 -40.23
CA LEU A 118 -0.16 19.94 -40.07
C LEU A 118 1.29 19.75 -39.63
N MET A 119 2.14 20.78 -39.67
CA MET A 119 3.53 20.72 -39.19
C MET A 119 3.70 20.15 -37.77
N PRO A 120 2.79 20.39 -36.80
CA PRO A 120 2.92 19.79 -35.47
C PRO A 120 2.91 18.25 -35.45
N LEU A 121 2.42 17.57 -36.50
CA LEU A 121 2.50 16.10 -36.61
C LEU A 121 3.95 15.58 -36.74
N LEU A 122 4.89 16.45 -37.13
CA LEU A 122 6.31 16.09 -37.18
C LEU A 122 6.95 16.10 -35.79
N ASP A 123 6.30 16.70 -34.79
CA ASP A 123 6.78 16.71 -33.42
C ASP A 123 6.36 15.42 -32.69
N LEU A 124 7.36 14.65 -32.24
CA LEU A 124 7.16 13.39 -31.51
C LEU A 124 6.33 13.57 -30.22
N ARG A 125 6.31 14.77 -29.63
CA ARG A 125 5.53 15.08 -28.43
C ARG A 125 4.02 15.04 -28.71
N VAL A 126 3.59 15.41 -29.92
CA VAL A 126 2.18 15.32 -30.32
C VAL A 126 1.73 13.86 -30.35
N TRP A 127 2.58 12.95 -30.84
CA TRP A 127 2.32 11.52 -30.79
C TRP A 127 2.36 10.94 -29.38
N ARG A 128 3.24 11.46 -28.50
CA ARG A 128 3.24 11.11 -27.07
C ARG A 128 1.89 11.44 -26.43
N PHE A 129 1.43 12.68 -26.56
CA PHE A 129 0.15 13.10 -26.00
C PHE A 129 -1.02 12.44 -26.70
N GLY A 130 -0.93 12.21 -28.00
CA GLY A 130 -1.88 11.45 -28.81
C GLY A 130 -2.07 10.02 -28.29
N LEU A 131 -0.99 9.28 -28.06
CA LEU A 131 -1.04 7.91 -27.54
C LEU A 131 -1.56 7.87 -26.08
N ALA A 132 -1.14 8.83 -25.25
CA ALA A 132 -1.72 8.99 -23.91
C ALA A 132 -3.23 9.20 -23.99
N TYR A 133 -3.70 10.05 -24.91
CA TYR A 133 -5.11 10.33 -25.11
C TYR A 133 -5.89 9.17 -25.76
N TYR A 134 -5.24 8.41 -26.66
CA TYR A 134 -5.75 7.14 -27.18
C TYR A 134 -6.11 6.17 -26.05
N PHE A 135 -5.26 6.09 -25.02
CA PHE A 135 -5.56 5.27 -23.85
C PHE A 135 -6.63 5.89 -22.92
N VAL A 136 -6.45 7.14 -22.47
CA VAL A 136 -7.36 7.69 -21.43
C VAL A 136 -8.74 8.08 -21.97
N PHE A 137 -8.85 8.40 -23.27
CA PHE A 137 -10.12 8.73 -23.92
C PHE A 137 -10.60 7.62 -24.87
N GLY A 138 -9.75 7.15 -25.79
CA GLY A 138 -10.15 6.14 -26.77
C GLY A 138 -10.54 4.82 -26.12
N ALA A 139 -9.68 4.29 -25.24
CA ALA A 139 -9.97 3.07 -24.49
C ALA A 139 -11.16 3.22 -23.54
N PHE A 140 -11.39 4.41 -22.99
CA PHE A 140 -12.59 4.70 -22.21
C PHE A 140 -13.86 4.56 -23.06
N VAL A 141 -13.90 5.18 -24.24
CA VAL A 141 -15.06 5.08 -25.15
C VAL A 141 -15.27 3.62 -25.56
N ALA A 142 -14.19 2.90 -25.86
CA ALA A 142 -14.26 1.51 -26.24
C ALA A 142 -14.84 0.62 -25.13
N LEU A 143 -14.39 0.81 -23.89
CA LEU A 143 -14.92 0.09 -22.72
C LEU A 143 -16.38 0.45 -22.46
N ALA A 144 -16.77 1.73 -22.57
CA ALA A 144 -18.16 2.14 -22.38
C ALA A 144 -19.12 1.45 -23.37
N LEU A 145 -18.65 1.12 -24.58
CA LEU A 145 -19.41 0.36 -25.58
C LEU A 145 -19.37 -1.15 -25.35
N TRP A 146 -18.26 -1.67 -24.81
CA TRP A 146 -18.02 -3.10 -24.63
C TRP A 146 -18.65 -3.67 -23.35
N LEU A 147 -18.63 -2.92 -22.25
CA LEU A 147 -19.01 -3.37 -20.92
C LEU A 147 -20.41 -3.98 -20.81
N PRO A 148 -21.49 -3.43 -21.43
CA PRO A 148 -22.81 -4.04 -21.33
C PRO A 148 -22.83 -5.46 -21.88
N LYS A 149 -22.17 -5.70 -23.02
CA LYS A 149 -22.06 -7.04 -23.60
C LYS A 149 -21.14 -7.93 -22.77
N TYR A 150 -20.09 -7.38 -22.19
CA TYR A 150 -19.20 -8.12 -21.30
C TYR A 150 -19.95 -8.65 -20.07
N TYR A 151 -20.70 -7.81 -19.37
CA TYR A 151 -21.49 -8.22 -18.20
C TYR A 151 -22.55 -9.28 -18.53
N VAL A 152 -23.20 -9.17 -19.69
CA VAL A 152 -24.16 -10.18 -20.16
C VAL A 152 -23.45 -11.49 -20.48
N GLY A 153 -22.34 -11.42 -21.23
CA GLY A 153 -21.63 -12.60 -21.72
C GLY A 153 -20.89 -13.37 -20.62
N GLU A 154 -20.21 -12.65 -19.73
CA GLU A 154 -19.32 -13.25 -18.72
C GLU A 154 -20.04 -13.58 -17.41
N TYR A 155 -20.92 -12.68 -16.94
CA TYR A 155 -21.60 -12.82 -15.65
C TYR A 155 -23.07 -13.21 -15.76
N GLY A 156 -23.58 -13.44 -16.98
CA GLY A 156 -24.97 -13.85 -17.20
C GLY A 156 -26.03 -12.82 -16.78
N LEU A 157 -25.64 -11.54 -16.66
CA LEU A 157 -26.57 -10.51 -16.19
C LEU A 157 -27.63 -10.15 -17.24
N PRO A 158 -28.84 -9.75 -16.81
CA PRO A 158 -29.79 -9.09 -17.69
C PRO A 158 -29.20 -7.82 -18.31
N LEU A 159 -29.49 -7.56 -19.58
CA LEU A 159 -28.95 -6.40 -20.32
C LEU A 159 -29.23 -5.06 -19.62
N ALA A 160 -30.40 -4.91 -18.99
CA ALA A 160 -30.74 -3.71 -18.24
C ALA A 160 -29.80 -3.49 -17.03
N THR A 161 -29.52 -4.55 -16.26
CA THR A 161 -28.59 -4.50 -15.13
C THR A 161 -27.16 -4.26 -15.59
N ALA A 162 -26.73 -4.92 -16.67
CA ALA A 162 -25.41 -4.71 -17.28
C ALA A 162 -25.21 -3.26 -17.77
N ALA A 163 -26.24 -2.68 -18.40
CA ALA A 163 -26.23 -1.29 -18.82
C ALA A 163 -26.17 -0.33 -17.62
N PHE A 164 -26.91 -0.63 -16.54
CA PHE A 164 -26.87 0.14 -15.30
C PHE A 164 -25.48 0.11 -14.65
N LEU A 165 -24.84 -1.05 -14.52
CA LEU A 165 -23.48 -1.16 -13.98
C LEU A 165 -22.44 -0.43 -14.85
N THR A 166 -22.64 -0.41 -16.17
CA THR A 166 -21.78 0.35 -17.09
C THR A 166 -21.87 1.87 -16.86
N ILE A 167 -22.98 2.37 -16.32
CA ILE A 167 -23.11 3.80 -15.99
C ILE A 167 -22.16 4.19 -14.85
N LEU A 168 -21.90 3.29 -13.90
CA LEU A 168 -20.95 3.52 -12.81
C LEU A 168 -19.53 3.76 -13.35
N PHE A 169 -19.18 3.21 -14.51
CA PHE A 169 -17.92 3.50 -15.18
C PHE A 169 -17.89 4.90 -15.84
N ASP A 170 -18.93 5.20 -16.61
CA ASP A 170 -18.93 6.30 -17.58
C ASP A 170 -19.28 7.66 -16.94
N LEU A 171 -20.34 7.70 -16.13
CA LEU A 171 -20.88 8.94 -15.58
C LEU A 171 -19.90 9.64 -14.60
N PRO A 172 -19.29 8.94 -13.62
CA PRO A 172 -18.34 9.57 -12.70
C PRO A 172 -17.09 10.08 -13.41
N SER A 173 -16.64 9.41 -14.47
CA SER A 173 -15.49 9.83 -15.28
C SER A 173 -15.68 11.22 -15.89
N GLY A 174 -16.90 11.54 -16.35
CA GLY A 174 -17.25 12.87 -16.87
C GLY A 174 -17.14 13.95 -15.80
N ALA A 175 -17.74 13.73 -14.63
CA ALA A 175 -17.74 14.70 -13.53
C ALA A 175 -16.34 14.90 -12.92
N ILE A 176 -15.59 13.82 -12.72
CA ILE A 176 -14.28 13.85 -12.06
C ILE A 176 -13.20 14.52 -12.92
N ARG A 177 -13.44 14.67 -14.24
CA ARG A 177 -12.51 15.32 -15.17
C ARG A 177 -12.15 16.75 -14.74
N ALA A 178 -13.10 17.50 -14.18
CA ALA A 178 -12.83 18.83 -13.63
C ALA A 178 -11.84 18.79 -12.45
N LEU A 179 -12.00 17.80 -11.55
CA LEU A 179 -11.05 17.57 -10.45
C LEU A 179 -9.67 17.13 -10.96
N GLY A 180 -9.62 16.35 -12.04
CA GLY A 180 -8.39 16.01 -12.74
C GLY A 180 -7.66 17.23 -13.30
N GLY A 181 -8.40 18.19 -13.85
CA GLY A 181 -7.87 19.48 -14.31
C GLY A 181 -7.26 20.28 -13.16
N TRP A 182 -8.00 20.41 -12.05
CA TRP A 182 -7.51 21.08 -10.84
C TRP A 182 -6.26 20.40 -10.24
N ALA A 183 -6.24 19.06 -10.20
CA ALA A 183 -5.09 18.31 -9.71
C ALA A 183 -3.87 18.53 -10.62
N SER A 184 -4.09 18.58 -11.93
CA SER A 184 -3.04 18.83 -12.93
C SER A 184 -2.50 20.26 -12.85
N ASP A 185 -3.34 21.26 -12.54
CA ASP A 185 -2.90 22.64 -12.31
C ASP A 185 -2.01 22.76 -11.06
N LYS A 186 -2.22 21.93 -10.04
CA LYS A 186 -1.46 21.97 -8.77
C LYS A 186 -0.18 21.14 -8.78
N VAL A 187 -0.23 19.96 -9.40
CA VAL A 187 0.83 18.95 -9.31
C VAL A 187 1.62 18.84 -10.62
N GLY A 188 1.05 19.32 -11.74
CA GLY A 188 1.60 19.19 -13.09
C GLY A 188 0.90 18.08 -13.88
N GLY A 189 0.60 18.34 -15.16
CA GLY A 189 -0.13 17.41 -16.03
C GLY A 189 0.58 16.07 -16.26
N ASN A 190 1.91 16.07 -16.42
CA ASN A 190 2.66 14.84 -16.64
C ASN A 190 2.61 13.92 -15.41
N GLN A 191 2.76 14.48 -14.21
CA GLN A 191 2.74 13.72 -12.96
C GLN A 191 1.38 13.05 -12.72
N VAL A 192 0.28 13.78 -12.96
CA VAL A 192 -1.07 13.22 -12.87
C VAL A 192 -1.31 12.14 -13.92
N THR A 193 -0.79 12.34 -15.14
CA THR A 193 -0.87 11.33 -16.21
C THR A 193 -0.18 10.02 -15.79
N TRP A 194 1.00 10.08 -15.16
CA TRP A 194 1.68 8.90 -14.63
C TRP A 194 0.89 8.17 -13.53
N TRP A 195 0.26 8.90 -12.60
CA TRP A 195 -0.61 8.29 -11.60
C TRP A 195 -1.77 7.54 -12.25
N VAL A 196 -2.40 8.16 -13.25
CA VAL A 196 -3.50 7.55 -14.00
C VAL A 196 -3.06 6.27 -14.70
N LEU A 197 -1.89 6.28 -15.35
CA LEU A 197 -1.37 5.09 -16.04
C LEU A 197 -1.07 3.95 -15.08
N TRP A 198 -0.47 4.22 -13.91
CA TRP A 198 -0.20 3.19 -12.90
C TRP A 198 -1.47 2.60 -12.30
N ILE A 199 -2.44 3.45 -11.92
CA ILE A 199 -3.74 2.99 -11.41
C ILE A 199 -4.43 2.14 -12.47
N SER A 200 -4.43 2.60 -13.72
CA SER A 200 -5.05 1.87 -14.82
C SER A 200 -4.36 0.55 -15.10
N LEU A 201 -3.02 0.49 -15.05
CA LEU A 201 -2.25 -0.74 -15.24
C LEU A 201 -2.59 -1.78 -14.16
N VAL A 202 -2.61 -1.38 -12.88
CA VAL A 202 -2.95 -2.30 -11.79
C VAL A 202 -4.37 -2.83 -11.94
N SER A 203 -5.34 -1.96 -12.22
CA SER A 203 -6.72 -2.39 -12.45
C SER A 203 -6.83 -3.32 -13.66
N LEU A 204 -6.19 -2.99 -14.76
CA LEU A 204 -6.24 -3.77 -15.99
C LEU A 204 -5.53 -5.12 -15.87
N VAL A 205 -4.42 -5.23 -15.14
CA VAL A 205 -3.74 -6.50 -14.89
C VAL A 205 -4.67 -7.45 -14.14
N ILE A 206 -5.35 -6.98 -13.10
CA ILE A 206 -6.30 -7.79 -12.34
C ILE A 206 -7.50 -8.19 -13.24
N LEU A 207 -8.04 -7.26 -14.02
CA LEU A 207 -9.16 -7.52 -14.94
C LEU A 207 -8.78 -8.43 -16.12
N SER A 208 -7.50 -8.46 -16.50
CA SER A 208 -7.01 -9.27 -17.61
C SER A 208 -6.92 -10.76 -17.28
N TYR A 209 -6.89 -11.11 -15.99
CA TYR A 209 -6.78 -12.49 -15.58
C TYR A 209 -8.11 -13.23 -15.86
N PRO A 210 -8.09 -14.26 -16.73
CA PRO A 210 -9.31 -15.00 -17.05
C PRO A 210 -9.73 -15.92 -15.90
N PRO A 211 -11.02 -16.27 -15.79
CA PRO A 211 -11.46 -17.35 -14.91
C PRO A 211 -10.65 -18.61 -15.23
N THR A 212 -9.81 -19.02 -14.28
CA THR A 212 -8.83 -20.09 -14.50
C THR A 212 -9.03 -21.16 -13.45
N THR A 213 -9.41 -22.35 -13.90
CA THR A 213 -9.41 -23.57 -13.08
C THR A 213 -8.11 -24.32 -13.33
N MET A 214 -7.17 -24.25 -12.39
CA MET A 214 -5.93 -25.00 -12.46
C MET A 214 -6.12 -26.35 -11.80
N VAL A 215 -5.96 -27.42 -12.57
CA VAL A 215 -6.00 -28.81 -12.08
C VAL A 215 -4.57 -29.31 -11.92
N ILE A 216 -4.18 -29.62 -10.70
CA ILE A 216 -2.90 -30.22 -10.36
C ILE A 216 -3.11 -31.73 -10.20
N HIS A 217 -2.55 -32.53 -11.11
CA HIS A 217 -2.57 -33.99 -11.02
C HIS A 217 -1.63 -34.47 -9.92
N GLY A 218 -2.19 -34.73 -8.73
CA GLY A 218 -1.45 -35.17 -7.55
C GLY A 218 -1.43 -36.70 -7.40
N ILE A 219 -0.47 -37.20 -6.61
CA ILE A 219 -0.31 -38.64 -6.33
C ILE A 219 -1.55 -39.24 -5.62
N LYS A 220 -2.36 -38.40 -4.95
CA LYS A 220 -3.59 -38.79 -4.24
C LYS A 220 -4.88 -38.39 -4.97
N GLY A 221 -4.77 -37.88 -6.20
CA GLY A 221 -5.89 -37.37 -6.99
C GLY A 221 -5.64 -35.94 -7.50
N ASP A 222 -6.55 -35.51 -8.38
CA ASP A 222 -6.51 -34.20 -9.00
C ASP A 222 -6.99 -33.11 -8.02
N VAL A 223 -6.19 -32.06 -7.85
CA VAL A 223 -6.54 -30.89 -7.03
C VAL A 223 -6.84 -29.73 -7.98
N ALA A 224 -8.10 -29.35 -8.10
CA ALA A 224 -8.52 -28.20 -8.89
C ALA A 224 -8.71 -26.97 -7.99
N PHE A 225 -8.22 -25.80 -8.42
CA PHE A 225 -8.58 -24.51 -7.81
C PHE A 225 -8.97 -23.50 -8.88
N SER A 226 -10.04 -22.75 -8.65
CA SER A 226 -10.56 -21.73 -9.55
C SER A 226 -10.23 -20.33 -9.04
N ILE A 227 -9.51 -19.56 -9.84
CA ILE A 227 -9.27 -18.13 -9.62
C ILE A 227 -10.17 -17.37 -10.59
N GLU A 228 -11.15 -16.64 -10.07
CA GLU A 228 -12.05 -15.79 -10.86
C GLU A 228 -12.25 -14.41 -10.23
N VAL A 229 -12.47 -13.41 -11.08
CA VAL A 229 -12.82 -12.05 -10.64
C VAL A 229 -14.33 -11.97 -10.52
N GLY A 230 -14.85 -11.99 -9.29
CA GLY A 230 -16.27 -11.84 -9.03
C GLY A 230 -16.83 -10.48 -9.50
N ILE A 231 -18.13 -10.45 -9.80
CA ILE A 231 -18.85 -9.26 -10.33
C ILE A 231 -18.64 -7.97 -9.53
N VAL A 232 -18.59 -8.08 -8.19
CA VAL A 232 -18.42 -6.92 -7.30
C VAL A 232 -17.02 -6.32 -7.48
N LEU A 233 -15.99 -7.15 -7.41
CA LEU A 233 -14.60 -6.72 -7.59
C LEU A 233 -14.39 -6.17 -9.00
N PHE A 234 -14.94 -6.84 -10.02
CA PHE A 234 -14.92 -6.37 -11.40
C PHE A 234 -15.52 -4.97 -11.54
N THR A 235 -16.72 -4.75 -10.99
CA THR A 235 -17.41 -3.46 -11.06
C THR A 235 -16.61 -2.35 -10.36
N ILE A 236 -16.00 -2.65 -9.20
CA ILE A 236 -15.14 -1.70 -8.48
C ILE A 236 -13.88 -1.35 -9.30
N LEU A 237 -13.22 -2.34 -9.88
CA LEU A 237 -12.01 -2.12 -10.69
C LEU A 237 -12.29 -1.30 -11.94
N ILE A 238 -13.40 -1.60 -12.63
CA ILE A 238 -13.87 -0.80 -13.77
C ILE A 238 -14.23 0.61 -13.32
N PHE A 239 -14.92 0.80 -12.20
CA PHE A 239 -15.21 2.13 -11.65
C PHE A 239 -13.94 2.94 -11.39
N ILE A 240 -12.93 2.34 -10.73
CA ILE A 240 -11.62 2.96 -10.47
C ILE A 240 -10.93 3.33 -11.79
N LEU A 241 -10.93 2.42 -12.77
CA LEU A 241 -10.38 2.66 -14.10
C LEU A 241 -11.05 3.84 -14.79
N GLY A 242 -12.38 3.94 -14.71
CA GLY A 242 -13.17 5.05 -15.27
C GLY A 242 -12.82 6.40 -14.62
N LEU A 243 -12.65 6.43 -13.30
CA LEU A 243 -12.20 7.62 -12.58
C LEU A 243 -10.78 8.03 -12.99
N ALA A 244 -9.85 7.07 -13.04
CA ALA A 244 -8.47 7.32 -13.45
C ALA A 244 -8.42 7.88 -14.88
N GLN A 245 -9.14 7.26 -15.82
CA GLN A 245 -9.25 7.76 -17.19
C GLN A 245 -9.89 9.17 -17.25
N GLY A 246 -10.83 9.49 -16.36
CA GLY A 246 -11.39 10.83 -16.20
C GLY A 246 -10.33 11.88 -15.84
N PHE A 247 -9.48 11.58 -14.85
CA PHE A 247 -8.32 12.41 -14.50
C PHE A 247 -7.34 12.53 -15.68
N GLY A 248 -7.04 11.42 -16.33
CA GLY A 248 -6.10 11.36 -17.45
C GLY A 248 -6.50 12.25 -18.62
N LYS A 249 -7.79 12.29 -18.95
CA LYS A 249 -8.31 13.14 -20.03
C LYS A 249 -8.04 14.63 -19.78
N ALA A 250 -8.03 15.07 -18.52
CA ALA A 250 -7.73 16.45 -18.15
C ALA A 250 -6.22 16.70 -18.07
N SER A 251 -5.46 15.75 -17.51
CA SER A 251 -4.01 15.91 -17.33
C SER A 251 -3.26 15.98 -18.66
N VAL A 252 -3.65 15.16 -19.65
CA VAL A 252 -3.04 15.20 -20.99
C VAL A 252 -3.26 16.55 -21.68
N TYR A 253 -4.49 17.11 -21.60
CA TYR A 253 -4.78 18.42 -22.18
C TYR A 253 -4.09 19.56 -21.43
N ARG A 254 -3.92 19.43 -20.11
CA ARG A 254 -3.11 20.38 -19.33
C ARG A 254 -1.66 20.37 -19.77
N SER A 255 -1.06 19.19 -19.93
CA SER A 255 0.30 19.03 -20.46
C SER A 255 0.44 19.58 -21.87
N LEU A 256 -0.59 19.42 -22.70
CA LEU A 256 -0.60 19.97 -24.06
C LEU A 256 -0.58 21.50 -24.05
N ALA A 257 -1.35 22.13 -23.16
CA ALA A 257 -1.36 23.58 -23.00
C ALA A 257 -0.02 24.14 -22.49
N ASP A 258 0.74 23.36 -21.70
CA ASP A 258 2.10 23.75 -21.29
C ASP A 258 3.08 23.80 -22.47
N HIS A 259 2.96 22.85 -23.41
CA HIS A 259 3.91 22.71 -24.52
C HIS A 259 3.51 23.51 -25.77
N TYR A 260 2.20 23.69 -26.01
CA TYR A 260 1.67 24.33 -27.21
C TYR A 260 0.64 25.44 -26.90
N PRO A 261 0.98 26.45 -26.10
CA PRO A 261 0.02 27.48 -25.68
C PRO A 261 -0.53 28.32 -26.83
N THR A 262 0.26 28.54 -27.89
CA THR A 262 -0.12 29.33 -29.06
C THR A 262 -0.79 28.53 -30.16
N SER A 263 -0.69 27.19 -30.11
CA SER A 263 -1.20 26.28 -31.15
C SER A 263 -2.18 25.24 -30.57
N MET A 264 -2.77 25.55 -29.41
CA MET A 264 -3.58 24.61 -28.63
C MET A 264 -4.78 24.07 -29.40
N GLY A 265 -5.41 24.90 -30.25
CA GLY A 265 -6.55 24.44 -31.05
C GLY A 265 -6.17 23.39 -32.09
N VAL A 266 -5.07 23.60 -32.82
CA VAL A 266 -4.59 22.68 -33.87
C VAL A 266 -4.03 21.40 -33.26
N VAL A 267 -3.12 21.54 -32.29
CA VAL A 267 -2.46 20.40 -31.64
C VAL A 267 -3.45 19.61 -30.78
N GLY A 268 -4.32 20.31 -30.04
CA GLY A 268 -5.42 19.70 -29.29
C GLY A 268 -6.40 18.95 -30.18
N GLY A 269 -6.71 19.50 -31.36
CA GLY A 269 -7.49 18.81 -32.39
C GLY A 269 -6.83 17.50 -32.85
N ILE A 270 -5.56 17.54 -33.21
CA ILE A 270 -4.80 16.35 -33.64
C ILE A 270 -4.76 15.27 -32.55
N VAL A 271 -4.42 15.64 -31.31
CA VAL A 271 -4.42 14.73 -30.16
C VAL A 271 -5.82 14.16 -29.91
N GLY A 272 -6.86 14.99 -30.06
CA GLY A 272 -8.26 14.57 -30.01
C GLY A 272 -8.62 13.53 -31.08
N VAL A 273 -8.16 13.71 -32.32
CA VAL A 273 -8.35 12.74 -33.42
C VAL A 273 -7.68 11.41 -33.08
N ILE A 274 -6.43 11.43 -32.63
CA ILE A 274 -5.71 10.20 -32.21
C ILE A 274 -6.46 9.51 -31.06
N GLY A 275 -6.98 10.27 -30.09
CA GLY A 275 -7.86 9.76 -29.04
C GLY A 275 -9.13 9.10 -29.59
N GLY A 276 -9.80 9.77 -30.52
CA GLY A 276 -11.02 9.27 -31.17
C GLY A 276 -10.79 8.00 -31.98
N LEU A 277 -9.63 7.86 -32.63
CA LEU A 277 -9.24 6.63 -33.32
C LEU A 277 -9.20 5.44 -32.36
N GLY A 278 -8.79 5.63 -31.09
CA GLY A 278 -8.87 4.57 -30.09
C GLY A 278 -10.29 4.10 -29.79
N GLY A 279 -11.25 5.03 -29.75
CA GLY A 279 -12.67 4.69 -29.56
C GLY A 279 -13.29 3.92 -30.73
N PHE A 280 -12.70 4.02 -31.92
CA PHE A 280 -13.13 3.28 -33.13
C PHE A 280 -12.40 1.94 -33.28
N THR A 281 -11.07 1.93 -33.12
CA THR A 281 -10.23 0.76 -33.38
C THR A 281 -10.30 -0.27 -32.25
N LEU A 282 -10.30 0.16 -30.98
CA LEU A 282 -10.25 -0.77 -29.85
C LEU A 282 -11.48 -1.68 -29.73
N PRO A 283 -12.74 -1.24 -29.95
CA PRO A 283 -13.89 -2.15 -29.93
C PRO A 283 -13.79 -3.27 -30.96
N ILE A 284 -13.28 -2.96 -32.16
CA ILE A 284 -13.05 -3.95 -33.22
C ILE A 284 -11.97 -4.93 -32.74
N MET A 285 -10.87 -4.41 -32.19
CA MET A 285 -9.79 -5.24 -31.65
C MET A 285 -10.23 -6.08 -30.44
N PHE A 286 -11.16 -5.61 -29.60
CA PHE A 286 -11.73 -6.40 -28.51
C PHE A 286 -12.53 -7.59 -29.02
N GLY A 287 -13.32 -7.40 -30.09
CA GLY A 287 -14.00 -8.49 -30.79
C GLY A 287 -13.02 -9.51 -31.34
N VAL A 288 -12.05 -9.05 -32.14
CA VAL A 288 -11.02 -9.93 -32.73
C VAL A 288 -10.22 -10.66 -31.64
N ALA A 289 -9.83 -9.98 -30.56
CA ALA A 289 -9.09 -10.60 -29.46
C ALA A 289 -9.92 -11.66 -28.75
N ALA A 290 -11.22 -11.41 -28.52
CA ALA A 290 -12.12 -12.38 -27.92
C ALA A 290 -12.30 -13.61 -28.81
N ASP A 291 -12.43 -13.42 -30.13
CA ASP A 291 -12.61 -14.50 -31.11
C ASP A 291 -11.32 -15.35 -31.25
N VAL A 292 -10.15 -14.71 -31.26
CA VAL A 292 -8.85 -15.40 -31.44
C VAL A 292 -8.39 -16.11 -30.17
N VAL A 293 -8.49 -15.44 -29.01
CA VAL A 293 -8.02 -15.99 -27.72
C VAL A 293 -9.05 -16.96 -27.14
N GLY A 294 -10.32 -16.83 -27.51
CA GLY A 294 -11.42 -17.64 -26.95
C GLY A 294 -11.82 -17.24 -25.53
N VAL A 295 -11.38 -16.06 -25.07
CA VAL A 295 -11.55 -15.59 -23.70
C VAL A 295 -12.05 -14.15 -23.70
N ARG A 296 -13.12 -13.86 -22.95
CA ARG A 296 -13.72 -12.52 -22.92
C ARG A 296 -12.82 -11.45 -22.29
N SER A 297 -12.00 -11.81 -21.30
CA SER A 297 -11.04 -10.90 -20.64
C SER A 297 -9.85 -10.47 -21.52
N SER A 298 -9.73 -11.03 -22.73
CA SER A 298 -8.71 -10.65 -23.72
C SER A 298 -8.74 -9.16 -24.09
N CYS A 299 -9.90 -8.50 -24.01
CA CYS A 299 -9.99 -7.05 -24.20
C CYS A 299 -9.15 -6.29 -23.15
N PHE A 300 -9.12 -6.74 -21.90
CA PHE A 300 -8.30 -6.15 -20.84
C PHE A 300 -6.83 -6.48 -21.02
N MET A 301 -6.49 -7.70 -21.48
CA MET A 301 -5.10 -8.06 -21.84
C MET A 301 -4.56 -7.12 -22.92
N LEU A 302 -5.38 -6.82 -23.93
CA LEU A 302 -5.03 -5.87 -24.98
C LEU A 302 -4.81 -4.47 -24.40
N LEU A 303 -5.67 -4.02 -23.49
CA LEU A 303 -5.51 -2.73 -22.81
C LEU A 303 -4.28 -2.67 -21.90
N VAL A 304 -3.88 -3.79 -21.27
CA VAL A 304 -2.58 -3.88 -20.57
C VAL A 304 -1.45 -3.61 -21.55
N GLY A 305 -1.48 -4.24 -22.73
CA GLY A 305 -0.52 -3.95 -23.80
C GLY A 305 -0.49 -2.47 -24.19
N VAL A 306 -1.66 -1.88 -24.43
CA VAL A 306 -1.78 -0.46 -24.81
C VAL A 306 -1.22 0.46 -23.71
N VAL A 307 -1.57 0.24 -22.44
CA VAL A 307 -1.09 1.10 -21.35
C VAL A 307 0.41 0.96 -21.11
N VAL A 308 0.95 -0.26 -21.20
CA VAL A 308 2.40 -0.51 -21.07
C VAL A 308 3.16 0.17 -22.21
N VAL A 309 2.70 0.02 -23.45
CA VAL A 309 3.30 0.71 -24.61
C VAL A 309 3.22 2.22 -24.43
N THR A 310 2.08 2.73 -23.97
CA THR A 310 1.91 4.17 -23.67
C THR A 310 2.91 4.64 -22.61
N MET A 311 3.09 3.89 -21.53
CA MET A 311 4.04 4.20 -20.46
C MET A 311 5.49 4.19 -20.96
N ILE A 312 5.88 3.16 -21.73
CA ILE A 312 7.23 3.07 -22.32
C ILE A 312 7.48 4.25 -23.26
N TRP A 313 6.49 4.58 -24.10
CA TRP A 313 6.60 5.70 -25.04
C TRP A 313 6.75 7.04 -24.33
N ILE A 314 5.93 7.30 -23.29
CA ILE A 314 6.04 8.52 -22.47
C ILE A 314 7.40 8.57 -21.77
N TRP A 315 7.82 7.48 -21.15
CA TRP A 315 9.11 7.41 -20.46
C TRP A 315 10.29 7.67 -21.40
N ARG A 316 10.26 7.09 -22.60
CA ARG A 316 11.32 7.28 -23.61
C ARG A 316 11.34 8.72 -24.13
N ALA A 317 10.17 9.29 -24.41
CA ALA A 317 10.04 10.68 -24.85
C ALA A 317 10.48 11.67 -23.75
N GLU A 318 10.06 11.48 -22.50
CA GLU A 318 10.49 12.32 -21.36
C GLU A 318 11.99 12.15 -21.06
N SER A 319 12.54 10.95 -21.24
CA SER A 319 13.98 10.72 -21.08
C SER A 319 14.79 11.40 -22.17
N SER A 320 14.34 11.32 -23.43
CA SER A 320 14.97 12.03 -24.55
C SER A 320 14.90 13.55 -24.37
N GLU A 321 13.77 14.09 -23.91
CA GLU A 321 13.62 15.52 -23.59
C GLU A 321 14.55 15.91 -22.44
N ARG A 322 14.63 15.10 -21.38
CA ARG A 322 15.54 15.33 -20.26
C ARG A 322 17.00 15.31 -20.71
N ASP A 323 17.39 14.41 -21.59
CA ASP A 323 18.76 14.31 -22.10
C ASP A 323 19.12 15.49 -23.02
N GLU A 324 18.18 15.93 -23.87
CA GLU A 324 18.32 17.13 -24.71
C GLU A 324 18.41 18.42 -23.87
N ILE A 325 17.59 18.49 -22.82
CA ILE A 325 17.63 19.57 -21.83
C ILE A 325 18.94 19.53 -21.05
N LEU A 326 19.41 18.36 -20.59
CA LEU A 326 20.69 18.21 -19.88
C LEU A 326 21.89 18.56 -20.77
N PHE A 327 21.81 18.29 -22.07
CA PHE A 327 22.83 18.68 -23.05
C PHE A 327 22.87 20.20 -23.24
N ARG A 328 21.72 20.86 -23.42
CA ARG A 328 21.63 22.34 -23.46
C ARG A 328 21.96 22.98 -22.10
N HIS A 329 21.67 22.30 -21.00
CA HIS A 329 21.97 22.74 -19.64
C HIS A 329 23.40 22.45 -19.22
N ALA A 330 24.25 21.79 -20.01
CA ALA A 330 25.69 21.73 -19.74
C ALA A 330 26.35 23.08 -19.97
N GLU A 331 25.95 23.81 -21.02
CA GLU A 331 26.38 25.18 -21.29
C GLU A 331 25.65 26.18 -20.39
N ALA A 332 24.34 26.00 -20.16
CA ALA A 332 23.58 26.86 -19.24
C ALA A 332 23.87 26.60 -17.75
N ARG A 333 24.47 25.46 -17.37
CA ARG A 333 24.88 25.13 -15.99
C ARG A 333 25.91 26.10 -15.43
N ALA A 334 26.76 26.67 -16.29
CA ALA A 334 27.75 27.67 -15.90
C ALA A 334 27.09 29.00 -15.48
N GLU A 335 25.94 29.35 -16.07
CA GLU A 335 25.17 30.55 -15.70
C GLU A 335 24.11 30.27 -14.61
N LEU A 336 23.57 29.05 -14.53
CA LEU A 336 22.54 28.65 -13.55
C LEU A 336 23.09 28.39 -12.14
N GLN A 337 24.39 28.15 -11.99
CA GLN A 337 25.01 27.94 -10.68
C GLN A 337 24.85 29.16 -9.75
N ASP A 338 24.79 30.37 -10.31
CA ASP A 338 24.51 31.62 -9.58
C ASP A 338 23.00 31.85 -9.35
N ALA A 339 22.11 31.20 -10.11
CA ALA A 339 20.65 31.34 -9.99
C ALA A 339 19.99 30.26 -9.10
N GLU A 340 20.58 29.06 -8.99
CA GLU A 340 20.07 27.93 -8.20
C GLU A 340 19.99 28.19 -6.68
N LEU A 341 20.78 29.14 -6.18
CA LEU A 341 20.74 29.59 -4.79
C LEU A 341 19.41 30.30 -4.43
N LEU A 342 18.72 30.88 -5.41
CA LEU A 342 17.48 31.63 -5.21
C LEU A 342 16.19 30.77 -5.40
N GLU A 343 16.23 29.69 -6.19
CA GLU A 343 15.02 28.92 -6.57
C GLU A 343 14.67 27.75 -5.63
N HIS A 344 15.62 27.26 -4.82
CA HIS A 344 15.38 26.21 -3.79
C HIS A 344 14.35 26.61 -2.70
N ALA A 345 13.83 27.85 -2.76
CA ALA A 345 12.77 28.38 -1.89
C ALA A 345 11.33 27.96 -2.26
N ARG A 346 11.06 27.26 -3.38
CA ARG A 346 9.70 26.73 -3.67
C ARG A 346 9.37 25.48 -2.82
N ARG A 347 8.84 25.74 -1.63
CA ARG A 347 8.37 24.78 -0.61
C ARG A 347 7.44 23.70 -1.17
N ARG A 348 7.94 22.47 -1.35
CA ARG A 348 7.09 21.27 -1.27
C ARG A 348 6.56 21.17 0.17
N ARG A 349 5.24 21.30 0.36
CA ARG A 349 4.58 21.47 1.68
C ARG A 349 4.92 20.42 2.75
N HIS A 350 5.45 19.26 2.35
CA HIS A 350 5.80 18.12 3.20
C HIS A 350 7.26 17.64 3.01
N LEU A 351 8.13 18.43 2.37
CA LEU A 351 9.56 18.17 2.31
C LEU A 351 10.29 19.20 3.18
N LEU A 352 10.90 18.73 4.26
CA LEU A 352 11.69 19.53 5.18
C LEU A 352 13.11 19.64 4.62
N VAL A 353 13.44 20.82 4.09
CA VAL A 353 14.77 21.14 3.53
C VAL A 353 15.73 21.57 4.64
N ASP A 354 15.31 22.50 5.49
CA ASP A 354 16.04 22.89 6.71
C ASP A 354 15.44 22.13 7.92
N TRP A 355 16.18 21.14 8.42
CA TRP A 355 15.79 20.33 9.59
C TRP A 355 16.95 20.19 10.56
N ARG A 356 16.89 20.97 11.65
CA ARG A 356 17.94 21.05 12.69
C ARG A 356 17.36 20.69 14.07
N PRO A 357 17.02 19.41 14.31
CA PRO A 357 16.33 19.01 15.54
C PRO A 357 17.16 19.24 16.81
N ASP A 358 18.50 19.23 16.69
CA ASP A 358 19.42 19.46 17.82
C ASP A 358 19.60 20.95 18.19
N ASP A 359 19.10 21.90 17.38
CA ASP A 359 19.07 23.34 17.71
C ASP A 359 17.86 23.65 18.59
N ASP A 360 18.10 24.14 19.81
CA ASP A 360 17.05 24.40 20.80
C ASP A 360 16.06 25.49 20.37
N SER A 361 16.52 26.50 19.65
CA SER A 361 15.67 27.59 19.15
C SER A 361 14.71 27.09 18.07
N PHE A 362 15.24 26.29 17.13
CA PHE A 362 14.46 25.64 16.08
C PHE A 362 13.47 24.62 16.66
N TRP A 363 13.92 23.82 17.63
CA TRP A 363 13.10 22.79 18.27
C TRP A 363 11.90 23.39 19.01
N ALA A 364 12.11 24.48 19.76
CA ALA A 364 11.05 25.19 20.46
C ALA A 364 10.07 25.88 19.50
N ALA A 365 10.57 26.50 18.42
CA ALA A 365 9.74 27.25 17.48
C ALA A 365 8.88 26.36 16.57
N SER A 366 9.44 25.27 16.03
CA SER A 366 8.75 24.46 15.02
C SER A 366 9.07 22.96 15.07
N GLY A 367 10.31 22.57 15.37
CA GLY A 367 10.77 21.18 15.31
C GLY A 367 9.94 20.23 16.17
N ARG A 368 9.65 20.61 17.42
CA ARG A 368 8.86 19.79 18.36
C ARG A 368 7.46 19.47 17.83
N ARG A 369 6.79 20.44 17.21
CA ARG A 369 5.43 20.27 16.68
C ARG A 369 5.42 19.30 15.50
N ILE A 370 6.39 19.45 14.59
CA ILE A 370 6.52 18.60 13.40
C ILE A 370 6.90 17.17 13.78
N ALA A 371 7.86 17.00 14.70
CA ALA A 371 8.29 15.69 15.18
C ALA A 371 7.15 14.92 15.87
N ASN A 372 6.43 15.59 16.78
CA ASN A 372 5.30 14.98 17.48
C ASN A 372 4.14 14.63 16.54
N ARG A 373 3.90 15.45 15.50
CA ARG A 373 2.92 15.13 14.46
C ARG A 373 3.33 13.85 13.71
N ASN A 374 4.58 13.73 13.29
CA ASN A 374 5.08 12.55 12.59
C ASN A 374 5.03 11.30 13.47
N LEU A 375 5.39 11.41 14.75
CA LEU A 375 5.27 10.32 15.72
C LEU A 375 3.80 9.88 15.91
N MET A 376 2.89 10.84 16.06
CA MET A 376 1.45 10.57 16.24
C MET A 376 0.83 9.80 15.07
N PHE A 377 1.28 10.05 13.83
CA PHE A 377 0.82 9.31 12.65
C PHE A 377 1.58 8.01 12.40
N SER A 378 2.83 7.90 12.87
CA SER A 378 3.62 6.66 12.79
C SER A 378 3.12 5.58 13.76
N MET A 379 2.70 5.96 14.97
CA MET A 379 2.27 5.01 16.01
C MET A 379 1.08 4.13 15.59
N PRO A 380 -0.05 4.66 15.06
CA PRO A 380 -1.16 3.84 14.57
C PRO A 380 -0.77 2.94 13.40
N ALA A 381 0.02 3.44 12.45
CA ALA A 381 0.50 2.66 11.31
C ALA A 381 1.32 1.46 11.77
N LEU A 382 2.21 1.67 12.75
CA LEU A 382 3.03 0.62 13.32
C LEU A 382 2.22 -0.37 14.17
N LEU A 383 1.26 0.11 14.96
CA LEU A 383 0.34 -0.74 15.73
C LEU A 383 -0.41 -1.70 14.81
N LEU A 384 -0.97 -1.18 13.71
CA LEU A 384 -1.69 -2.00 12.73
C LEU A 384 -0.76 -3.01 12.04
N ALA A 385 0.49 -2.63 11.77
CA ALA A 385 1.48 -3.52 11.20
C ALA A 385 1.76 -4.74 12.10
N PHE A 386 1.90 -4.53 13.42
CA PHE A 386 2.05 -5.64 14.37
C PHE A 386 0.76 -6.47 14.53
N ALA A 387 -0.41 -5.81 14.46
CA ALA A 387 -1.68 -6.51 14.53
C ALA A 387 -1.84 -7.50 13.36
N VAL A 388 -1.58 -7.04 12.14
CA VAL A 388 -1.62 -7.88 10.92
C VAL A 388 -0.52 -8.95 10.94
N TRP A 389 0.65 -8.64 11.52
CA TRP A 389 1.75 -9.60 11.61
C TRP A 389 1.38 -10.83 12.47
N VAL A 390 0.69 -10.63 13.58
CA VAL A 390 0.35 -11.72 14.52
C VAL A 390 -1.06 -12.28 14.36
N VAL A 391 -1.90 -11.73 13.47
CA VAL A 391 -3.32 -12.12 13.34
C VAL A 391 -3.54 -13.64 13.19
N TRP A 392 -2.56 -14.33 12.60
CA TRP A 392 -2.55 -15.78 12.46
C TRP A 392 -2.61 -16.52 13.79
N SER A 393 -2.11 -15.97 14.90
CA SER A 393 -2.17 -16.58 16.22
C SER A 393 -3.61 -16.82 16.72
N VAL A 394 -4.59 -16.09 16.15
CA VAL A 394 -6.02 -16.27 16.43
C VAL A 394 -6.64 -17.17 15.38
N ILE A 395 -6.40 -16.88 14.10
CA ILE A 395 -7.03 -17.60 12.97
C ILE A 395 -6.74 -19.10 13.05
N VAL A 396 -5.50 -19.51 13.34
CA VAL A 396 -5.14 -20.94 13.33
C VAL A 396 -5.89 -21.76 14.37
N VAL A 397 -6.37 -21.14 15.46
CA VAL A 397 -7.15 -21.81 16.51
C VAL A 397 -8.56 -22.12 15.99
N GLU A 398 -9.14 -21.23 15.18
CA GLU A 398 -10.52 -21.32 14.70
C GLU A 398 -10.69 -22.20 13.45
N LEU A 399 -9.66 -22.32 12.61
CA LEU A 399 -9.74 -23.06 11.33
C LEU A 399 -10.33 -24.48 11.47
N PRO A 400 -9.94 -25.32 12.46
CA PRO A 400 -10.53 -26.65 12.63
C PRO A 400 -12.04 -26.63 12.92
N HIS A 401 -12.52 -25.61 13.61
CA HIS A 401 -13.92 -25.50 14.06
C HIS A 401 -14.89 -25.06 12.96
N ILE A 402 -14.36 -24.59 11.82
CA ILE A 402 -15.13 -24.16 10.63
C ILE A 402 -14.91 -25.09 9.42
N GLY A 403 -14.39 -26.30 9.64
CA GLY A 403 -14.33 -27.37 8.63
C GLY A 403 -12.98 -27.59 7.95
N TYR A 404 -11.91 -26.87 8.31
CA TYR A 404 -10.57 -27.13 7.75
C TYR A 404 -9.87 -28.29 8.47
N GLN A 405 -9.44 -29.29 7.71
CA GLN A 405 -8.73 -30.46 8.25
C GLN A 405 -7.20 -30.32 8.15
N PHE A 406 -6.64 -29.27 8.74
CA PHE A 406 -5.19 -29.11 8.83
C PHE A 406 -4.62 -29.83 10.05
N SER A 407 -3.45 -30.43 9.89
CA SER A 407 -2.72 -31.04 11.02
C SER A 407 -2.25 -29.97 12.01
N THR A 408 -2.08 -30.33 13.28
CA THR A 408 -1.53 -29.44 14.31
C THR A 408 -0.21 -28.79 13.88
N ASN A 409 0.67 -29.56 13.23
CA ASN A 409 1.92 -29.04 12.70
C ASN A 409 1.69 -27.99 11.61
N GLN A 410 0.76 -28.23 10.67
CA GLN A 410 0.41 -27.23 9.64
C GLN A 410 -0.12 -25.92 10.23
N LEU A 411 -0.91 -26.00 11.31
CA LEU A 411 -1.41 -24.81 12.03
C LEU A 411 -0.27 -24.04 12.72
N PHE A 412 0.68 -24.73 13.37
CA PHE A 412 1.89 -24.09 13.90
C PHE A 412 2.75 -23.45 12.81
N TRP A 413 2.84 -24.07 11.63
CA TRP A 413 3.52 -23.48 10.48
C TRP A 413 2.84 -22.19 10.01
N LEU A 414 1.50 -22.15 9.92
CA LEU A 414 0.78 -20.92 9.55
C LEU A 414 0.99 -19.78 10.57
N ALA A 415 1.08 -20.11 11.87
CA ALA A 415 1.44 -19.13 12.90
C ALA A 415 2.91 -18.67 12.80
N ALA A 416 3.82 -19.52 12.29
CA ALA A 416 5.25 -19.26 12.20
C ALA A 416 5.68 -18.47 10.96
N LEU A 417 5.04 -18.73 9.81
CA LEU A 417 5.42 -18.16 8.51
C LEU A 417 5.50 -16.61 8.48
N PRO A 418 4.60 -15.85 9.14
CA PRO A 418 4.73 -14.40 9.20
C PRO A 418 6.03 -13.97 9.92
N GLY A 419 6.52 -14.74 10.88
CA GLY A 419 7.81 -14.50 11.54
C GLY A 419 9.00 -14.67 10.59
N LEU A 420 8.94 -15.65 9.68
CA LEU A 420 9.98 -15.94 8.69
C LEU A 420 10.11 -14.83 7.66
N SER A 421 9.01 -14.51 6.96
CA SER A 421 9.00 -13.42 5.98
C SER A 421 9.19 -12.07 6.65
N GLY A 422 8.70 -11.90 7.88
CA GLY A 422 8.88 -10.68 8.65
C GLY A 422 10.34 -10.36 8.97
N ALA A 423 11.14 -11.35 9.34
CA ALA A 423 12.58 -11.18 9.54
C ALA A 423 13.27 -10.73 8.24
N PHE A 424 12.90 -11.33 7.11
CA PHE A 424 13.40 -10.94 5.79
C PHE A 424 13.01 -9.50 5.41
N PHE A 425 11.74 -9.14 5.54
CA PHE A 425 11.27 -7.79 5.24
C PHE A 425 11.87 -6.74 6.17
N ARG A 426 12.19 -7.07 7.42
CA ARG A 426 12.90 -6.14 8.33
C ARG A 426 14.27 -5.74 7.83
N VAL A 427 15.00 -6.67 7.19
CA VAL A 427 16.28 -6.35 6.55
C VAL A 427 16.04 -5.46 5.33
N LEU A 428 15.06 -5.79 4.48
CA LEU A 428 14.81 -4.98 3.28
C LEU A 428 14.37 -3.55 3.66
N TYR A 429 13.42 -3.42 4.58
CA TYR A 429 12.76 -2.15 4.93
C TYR A 429 13.69 -1.18 5.67
N SER A 430 14.78 -1.65 6.29
CA SER A 430 15.77 -0.75 6.91
C SER A 430 16.48 0.13 5.89
N PHE A 431 16.53 -0.27 4.62
CA PHE A 431 17.20 0.48 3.55
C PHE A 431 16.26 1.39 2.74
N VAL A 432 14.94 1.28 2.92
CA VAL A 432 13.96 1.89 2.00
C VAL A 432 13.67 3.35 2.35
N VAL A 433 13.72 3.72 3.64
CA VAL A 433 13.39 5.08 4.11
C VAL A 433 14.28 6.16 3.48
N PRO A 434 15.62 6.00 3.40
CA PRO A 434 16.48 6.99 2.74
C PRO A 434 16.21 7.12 1.23
N ILE A 435 15.64 6.10 0.58
CA ILE A 435 15.40 6.09 -0.87
C ILE A 435 14.07 6.76 -1.20
N PHE A 436 12.98 6.38 -0.53
CA PHE A 436 11.63 6.82 -0.87
C PHE A 436 11.12 7.98 0.00
N GLY A 437 11.80 8.26 1.12
CA GLY A 437 11.35 9.18 2.16
C GLY A 437 10.39 8.52 3.14
N GLY A 438 10.51 8.90 4.41
CA GLY A 438 9.76 8.35 5.53
C GLY A 438 8.24 8.37 5.38
N ARG A 439 7.66 9.53 5.03
CA ARG A 439 6.21 9.67 4.82
C ARG A 439 5.74 8.72 3.73
N ASN A 440 6.38 8.76 2.56
CA ASN A 440 5.92 8.00 1.41
C ASN A 440 5.98 6.51 1.71
N TRP A 441 7.08 6.04 2.33
CA TRP A 441 7.21 4.64 2.66
C TRP A 441 6.23 4.19 3.76
N THR A 442 5.97 4.99 4.79
CA THR A 442 4.94 4.67 5.78
C THR A 442 3.57 4.52 5.11
N VAL A 443 3.22 5.37 4.15
CA VAL A 443 1.97 5.25 3.39
C VAL A 443 1.93 3.94 2.59
N TYR A 444 2.95 3.66 1.77
CA TYR A 444 2.96 2.46 0.94
C TYR A 444 2.99 1.18 1.78
N SER A 445 3.86 1.10 2.78
CA SER A 445 4.00 -0.06 3.65
C SER A 445 2.76 -0.32 4.51
N THR A 446 2.01 0.71 4.88
CA THR A 446 0.71 0.55 5.58
C THR A 446 -0.37 0.09 4.61
N ALA A 447 -0.46 0.71 3.42
CA ALA A 447 -1.43 0.34 2.39
C ALA A 447 -1.27 -1.12 1.93
N LEU A 448 -0.03 -1.62 1.83
CA LEU A 448 0.26 -3.00 1.46
C LEU A 448 -0.36 -4.03 2.41
N LEU A 449 -0.66 -3.68 3.66
CA LEU A 449 -1.31 -4.56 4.63
C LEU A 449 -2.79 -4.84 4.29
N ILE A 450 -3.41 -4.04 3.43
CA ILE A 450 -4.77 -4.27 2.92
C ILE A 450 -4.82 -5.60 2.15
N LEU A 451 -3.76 -5.94 1.41
CA LEU A 451 -3.70 -7.14 0.58
C LEU A 451 -3.86 -8.43 1.42
N PRO A 452 -3.00 -8.73 2.41
CA PRO A 452 -3.18 -9.94 3.23
C PRO A 452 -4.45 -9.90 4.07
N THR A 453 -4.88 -8.74 4.59
CA THR A 453 -6.07 -8.67 5.45
C THR A 453 -7.38 -8.93 4.71
N LEU A 454 -7.54 -8.40 3.49
CA LEU A 454 -8.68 -8.75 2.64
C LEU A 454 -8.60 -10.22 2.21
N TRP A 455 -7.42 -10.69 1.82
CA TRP A 455 -7.27 -12.06 1.34
C TRP A 455 -7.55 -13.10 2.44
N ILE A 456 -7.13 -12.86 3.69
CA ILE A 456 -7.55 -13.66 4.86
C ILE A 456 -9.08 -13.74 4.90
N GLY A 457 -9.75 -12.60 4.87
CA GLY A 457 -11.20 -12.53 5.02
C GLY A 457 -11.94 -13.35 3.97
N TYR A 458 -11.45 -13.39 2.72
CA TYR A 458 -12.02 -14.26 1.69
C TYR A 458 -11.61 -15.73 1.83
N ALA A 459 -10.33 -16.00 2.06
CA ALA A 459 -9.78 -17.35 2.08
C ALA A 459 -10.39 -18.22 3.19
N VAL A 460 -10.70 -17.65 4.37
CA VAL A 460 -11.28 -18.42 5.47
C VAL A 460 -12.74 -18.81 5.22
N GLN A 461 -13.43 -18.16 4.28
CA GLN A 461 -14.86 -18.42 3.99
C GLN A 461 -15.12 -19.72 3.22
N ASP A 462 -14.12 -20.24 2.50
CA ASP A 462 -14.25 -21.43 1.66
C ASP A 462 -13.42 -22.60 2.22
N PRO A 463 -14.04 -23.60 2.87
CA PRO A 463 -13.36 -24.80 3.38
C PRO A 463 -12.55 -25.57 2.31
N GLY A 464 -12.80 -25.34 1.02
CA GLY A 464 -12.00 -25.87 -0.09
C GLY A 464 -10.64 -25.20 -0.29
N THR A 465 -10.35 -24.10 0.43
CA THR A 465 -9.11 -23.34 0.27
C THR A 465 -7.88 -24.17 0.65
N ASN A 466 -6.95 -24.33 -0.31
CA ASN A 466 -5.74 -25.11 -0.13
C ASN A 466 -4.80 -24.48 0.91
N TYR A 467 -4.15 -25.32 1.72
CA TYR A 467 -3.09 -24.93 2.66
C TYR A 467 -2.03 -23.99 2.06
N ALA A 468 -1.63 -24.21 0.80
CA ALA A 468 -0.64 -23.38 0.12
C ALA A 468 -1.08 -21.91 0.01
N VAL A 469 -2.38 -21.65 -0.19
CA VAL A 469 -2.94 -20.29 -0.23
C VAL A 469 -2.78 -19.63 1.13
N PHE A 470 -3.14 -20.34 2.21
CA PHE A 470 -2.93 -19.84 3.58
C PHE A 470 -1.46 -19.59 3.90
N ALA A 471 -0.55 -20.43 3.40
CA ALA A 471 0.89 -20.22 3.58
C ALA A 471 1.38 -18.94 2.88
N VAL A 472 0.91 -18.65 1.66
CA VAL A 472 1.23 -17.40 0.95
C VAL A 472 0.68 -16.19 1.70
N ILE A 473 -0.57 -16.26 2.16
CA ILE A 473 -1.18 -15.18 2.95
C ILE A 473 -0.40 -14.97 4.26
N ALA A 474 0.01 -16.03 4.95
CA ALA A 474 0.82 -15.96 6.15
C ALA A 474 2.19 -15.31 5.90
N LEU A 475 2.84 -15.64 4.77
CA LEU A 475 4.07 -14.96 4.36
C LEU A 475 3.82 -13.46 4.09
N LEU A 476 2.70 -13.08 3.48
CA LEU A 476 2.35 -11.68 3.23
C LEU A 476 2.06 -10.91 4.53
N CYS A 477 1.49 -11.54 5.56
CA CYS A 477 1.33 -10.91 6.88
C CYS A 477 2.67 -10.46 7.49
N GLY A 478 3.78 -11.10 7.12
CA GLY A 478 5.13 -10.68 7.53
C GLY A 478 5.55 -9.29 7.03
N LEU A 479 4.86 -8.70 6.04
CA LEU A 479 5.07 -7.31 5.64
C LEU A 479 4.93 -6.36 6.84
N GLY A 480 4.03 -6.66 7.76
CA GLY A 480 3.83 -5.87 8.99
C GLY A 480 5.07 -5.82 9.89
N ALA A 481 5.89 -6.87 9.92
CA ALA A 481 7.14 -6.86 10.67
C ALA A 481 8.18 -5.88 10.08
N GLY A 482 8.21 -5.77 8.75
CA GLY A 482 9.10 -4.86 8.02
C GLY A 482 8.87 -3.40 8.39
N ASN A 483 7.61 -3.02 8.61
CA ASN A 483 7.23 -1.66 9.00
C ASN A 483 7.92 -1.19 10.28
N PHE A 484 8.30 -2.09 11.20
CA PHE A 484 9.07 -1.75 12.39
C PHE A 484 10.43 -1.15 12.06
N SER A 485 11.21 -1.81 11.19
CA SER A 485 12.55 -1.32 10.81
C SER A 485 12.48 0.06 10.17
N SER A 486 11.57 0.24 9.21
CA SER A 486 11.42 1.52 8.54
C SER A 486 10.81 2.61 9.43
N SER A 487 9.83 2.28 10.28
CA SER A 487 9.21 3.25 11.19
C SER A 487 10.21 3.75 12.23
N MET A 488 11.00 2.85 12.82
CA MET A 488 12.03 3.23 13.80
C MET A 488 13.14 4.07 13.18
N ALA A 489 13.63 3.67 12.00
CA ALA A 489 14.61 4.47 11.25
C ALA A 489 14.06 5.87 10.95
N ASN A 490 12.83 5.95 10.44
CA ASN A 490 12.21 7.22 10.10
C ASN A 490 12.05 8.15 11.31
N ILE A 491 11.44 7.66 12.40
CA ILE A 491 11.18 8.48 13.60
C ILE A 491 12.47 8.97 14.26
N SER A 492 13.56 8.21 14.16
CA SER A 492 14.86 8.63 14.71
C SER A 492 15.34 9.97 14.14
N PHE A 493 15.07 10.24 12.85
CA PHE A 493 15.49 11.48 12.18
C PHE A 493 14.68 12.71 12.62
N PHE A 494 13.50 12.54 13.21
CA PHE A 494 12.63 13.64 13.64
C PHE A 494 12.95 14.18 15.04
N TYR A 495 13.73 13.46 15.85
CA TYR A 495 13.96 13.87 17.24
C TYR A 495 15.42 14.23 17.49
N PRO A 496 15.70 15.23 18.35
CA PRO A 496 17.06 15.51 18.82
C PRO A 496 17.61 14.31 19.58
N LYS A 497 18.93 14.16 19.59
CA LYS A 497 19.62 13.02 20.24
C LYS A 497 19.17 12.80 21.69
N ARG A 498 18.89 13.88 22.42
CA ARG A 498 18.43 13.84 23.82
C ARG A 498 17.02 13.26 24.01
N LEU A 499 16.15 13.29 22.98
CA LEU A 499 14.76 12.80 23.03
C LEU A 499 14.51 11.54 22.18
N GLN A 500 15.48 11.13 21.36
CA GLN A 500 15.34 9.96 20.48
C GLN A 500 14.96 8.69 21.25
N GLY A 501 15.58 8.43 22.41
CA GLY A 501 15.27 7.25 23.23
C GLY A 501 13.79 7.17 23.62
N THR A 502 13.20 8.29 24.06
CA THR A 502 11.78 8.36 24.44
C THR A 502 10.87 8.21 23.22
N ALA A 503 11.17 8.89 22.11
CA ALA A 503 10.35 8.84 20.91
C ALA A 503 10.34 7.43 20.28
N LEU A 504 11.52 6.80 20.16
CA LEU A 504 11.67 5.44 19.67
C LEU A 504 11.02 4.43 20.63
N GLY A 505 11.15 4.65 21.95
CA GLY A 505 10.51 3.83 22.97
C GLY A 505 8.98 3.87 22.89
N LEU A 506 8.39 5.06 22.74
CA LEU A 506 6.94 5.22 22.57
C LEU A 506 6.44 4.58 21.27
N ASN A 507 7.13 4.86 20.15
CA ASN A 507 6.77 4.30 18.84
C ASN A 507 6.80 2.77 18.88
N ALA A 508 7.88 2.18 19.36
CA ALA A 508 8.04 0.73 19.48
C ALA A 508 7.08 0.11 20.51
N GLY A 509 6.80 0.81 21.62
CA GLY A 509 5.87 0.35 22.66
C GLY A 509 4.43 0.24 22.13
N ILE A 510 3.93 1.31 21.49
CA ILE A 510 2.60 1.31 20.88
C ILE A 510 2.54 0.34 19.69
N GLY A 511 3.61 0.22 18.91
CA GLY A 511 3.72 -0.82 17.88
C GLY A 511 3.52 -2.22 18.45
N ASN A 512 4.28 -2.58 19.48
CA ASN A 512 4.17 -3.89 20.14
C ASN A 512 2.80 -4.15 20.79
N LEU A 513 2.11 -3.10 21.26
CA LEU A 513 0.75 -3.20 21.78
C LEU A 513 -0.21 -3.79 20.73
N GLY A 514 0.06 -3.56 19.44
CA GLY A 514 -0.69 -4.13 18.32
C GLY A 514 -0.80 -5.66 18.35
N VAL A 515 0.21 -6.36 18.89
CA VAL A 515 0.19 -7.83 19.05
C VAL A 515 -0.91 -8.25 20.00
N GLY A 516 -0.93 -7.65 21.19
CA GLY A 516 -1.94 -7.94 22.21
C GLY A 516 -3.33 -7.48 21.79
N LEU A 517 -3.44 -6.32 21.14
CA LEU A 517 -4.70 -5.82 20.61
C LEU A 517 -5.25 -6.71 19.50
N ALA A 518 -4.41 -7.30 18.65
CA ALA A 518 -4.89 -8.28 17.67
C ALA A 518 -5.49 -9.52 18.33
N GLN A 519 -4.83 -10.02 19.37
CA GLN A 519 -5.32 -11.18 20.13
C GLN A 519 -6.56 -10.87 20.98
N LEU A 520 -6.85 -9.60 21.27
CA LEU A 520 -8.07 -9.17 21.96
C LEU A 520 -9.21 -8.87 20.98
N ILE A 521 -8.94 -8.05 19.96
CA ILE A 521 -9.94 -7.52 19.04
C ILE A 521 -10.36 -8.58 18.04
N ALA A 522 -9.45 -9.40 17.52
CA ALA A 522 -9.81 -10.40 16.51
C ALA A 522 -10.82 -11.43 17.06
N PRO A 523 -10.64 -12.05 18.24
CA PRO A 523 -11.67 -12.92 18.81
C PRO A 523 -13.01 -12.21 19.01
N VAL A 524 -13.01 -10.98 19.54
CA VAL A 524 -14.25 -10.20 19.71
C VAL A 524 -14.95 -9.97 18.36
N ALA A 525 -14.21 -9.70 17.29
CA ALA A 525 -14.77 -9.52 15.95
C ALA A 525 -15.29 -10.84 15.33
N VAL A 526 -14.62 -11.94 15.64
CA VAL A 526 -14.97 -13.30 15.16
C VAL A 526 -16.22 -13.84 15.85
N TYR A 527 -16.32 -13.71 17.18
CA TYR A 527 -17.44 -14.22 17.98
C TYR A 527 -18.60 -13.23 18.11
N GLY A 528 -18.32 -11.91 18.11
CA GLY A 528 -19.32 -10.87 18.33
C GLY A 528 -20.19 -10.53 17.12
N GLY A 529 -19.83 -11.02 15.92
CA GLY A 529 -20.62 -10.89 14.68
C GLY A 529 -20.85 -9.47 14.15
N ALA A 530 -20.41 -8.44 14.88
CA ALA A 530 -20.78 -7.06 14.62
C ALA A 530 -19.56 -6.21 14.21
N LEU A 531 -19.26 -6.17 12.90
CA LEU A 531 -18.81 -4.95 12.23
C LEU A 531 -19.43 -4.84 10.84
N LEU A 532 -20.19 -3.77 10.67
CA LEU A 532 -21.03 -3.38 9.53
C LEU A 532 -20.28 -3.08 8.22
N ILE A 533 -19.05 -3.56 8.04
CA ILE A 533 -18.27 -3.31 6.83
C ILE A 533 -17.73 -4.63 6.28
N LEU A 534 -18.42 -5.10 5.24
CA LEU A 534 -17.96 -6.04 4.22
C LEU A 534 -17.43 -7.40 4.72
N GLY A 535 -18.29 -8.42 4.69
CA GLY A 535 -17.88 -9.75 4.21
C GLY A 535 -18.59 -10.95 4.82
N GLY A 536 -19.59 -11.49 4.11
CA GLY A 536 -19.96 -12.91 4.22
C GLY A 536 -21.04 -13.29 5.22
N SER A 537 -21.67 -14.44 4.96
CA SER A 537 -22.58 -15.11 5.89
C SER A 537 -21.82 -15.67 7.10
N ALA A 538 -22.51 -15.87 8.22
CA ALA A 538 -21.94 -16.59 9.36
C ALA A 538 -21.53 -18.01 8.94
N GLN A 539 -20.38 -18.46 9.43
CA GLN A 539 -19.96 -19.85 9.34
C GLN A 539 -20.50 -20.61 10.55
N THR A 540 -20.61 -21.92 10.40
CA THR A 540 -21.07 -22.82 11.47
C THR A 540 -19.88 -23.27 12.29
N HIS A 541 -19.76 -22.78 13.51
CA HIS A 541 -18.80 -23.27 14.50
C HIS A 541 -19.35 -24.56 15.13
N VAL A 542 -18.59 -25.65 15.03
CA VAL A 542 -18.92 -26.92 15.69
C VAL A 542 -17.85 -27.19 16.73
N ASP A 543 -18.23 -27.09 18.01
CA ASP A 543 -17.34 -27.43 19.12
C ASP A 543 -18.08 -28.29 20.15
N GLN A 544 -17.52 -29.45 20.45
CA GLN A 544 -18.11 -30.47 21.35
C GLN A 544 -19.59 -30.81 21.05
N GLY A 545 -20.02 -30.70 19.79
CA GLY A 545 -21.41 -30.95 19.36
C GLY A 545 -22.37 -29.77 19.56
N VAL A 546 -21.92 -28.64 20.11
CA VAL A 546 -22.67 -27.39 20.18
C VAL A 546 -22.43 -26.59 18.91
N THR A 547 -23.51 -26.13 18.28
CA THR A 547 -23.45 -25.39 17.02
C THR A 547 -23.70 -23.90 17.28
N ALA A 548 -22.78 -23.02 16.87
CA ALA A 548 -22.93 -21.58 17.02
C ALA A 548 -22.49 -20.83 15.74
N PRO A 549 -23.06 -19.65 15.44
CA PRO A 549 -22.56 -18.82 14.34
C PRO A 549 -21.23 -18.17 14.70
N ILE A 550 -20.28 -18.16 13.77
CA ILE A 550 -18.97 -17.50 13.89
C ILE A 550 -18.60 -16.75 12.60
N TRP A 551 -17.80 -15.70 12.70
CA TRP A 551 -17.36 -14.87 11.57
C TRP A 551 -15.83 -14.79 11.50
N VAL A 552 -15.17 -15.91 11.22
CA VAL A 552 -13.68 -15.97 11.18
C VAL A 552 -13.07 -14.97 10.18
N GLN A 553 -13.80 -14.63 9.12
CA GLN A 553 -13.40 -13.61 8.15
C GLN A 553 -13.18 -12.22 8.76
N ASN A 554 -13.86 -11.92 9.87
CA ASN A 554 -13.72 -10.65 10.57
C ASN A 554 -12.32 -10.50 11.20
N ALA A 555 -11.60 -11.60 11.46
CA ALA A 555 -10.21 -11.53 11.91
C ALA A 555 -9.31 -10.81 10.89
N GLY A 556 -9.62 -10.90 9.60
CA GLY A 556 -8.96 -10.14 8.53
C GLY A 556 -9.59 -8.76 8.31
N PHE A 557 -10.91 -8.70 8.12
CA PHE A 557 -11.59 -7.47 7.70
C PHE A 557 -11.59 -6.34 8.74
N ILE A 558 -11.56 -6.65 10.04
CA ILE A 558 -11.56 -5.64 11.11
C ILE A 558 -10.46 -4.58 10.93
N TRP A 559 -9.31 -4.98 10.41
CA TRP A 559 -8.14 -4.09 10.29
C TRP A 559 -8.24 -3.14 9.09
N VAL A 560 -8.99 -3.50 8.05
CA VAL A 560 -9.00 -2.79 6.77
C VAL A 560 -9.41 -1.31 6.90
N PRO A 561 -10.51 -0.95 7.61
CA PRO A 561 -10.87 0.46 7.77
C PRO A 561 -9.78 1.27 8.49
N PHE A 562 -9.14 0.69 9.52
CA PHE A 562 -8.08 1.35 10.26
C PHE A 562 -6.80 1.48 9.43
N ILE A 563 -6.47 0.49 8.60
CA ILE A 563 -5.34 0.55 7.67
C ILE A 563 -5.57 1.66 6.64
N VAL A 564 -6.77 1.74 6.03
CA VAL A 564 -7.11 2.81 5.08
C VAL A 564 -7.03 4.18 5.77
N LEU A 565 -7.62 4.31 6.95
CA LEU A 565 -7.60 5.56 7.71
C LEU A 565 -6.16 5.97 8.07
N SER A 566 -5.34 5.04 8.57
CA SER A 566 -3.95 5.30 8.92
C SER A 566 -3.09 5.63 7.69
N THR A 567 -3.36 5.01 6.55
CA THR A 567 -2.69 5.29 5.27
C THR A 567 -2.98 6.72 4.82
N VAL A 568 -4.26 7.11 4.83
CA VAL A 568 -4.70 8.47 4.47
C VAL A 568 -4.15 9.49 5.47
N ALA A 569 -4.21 9.19 6.76
CA ALA A 569 -3.68 10.05 7.81
C ALA A 569 -2.15 10.25 7.69
N ALA A 570 -1.39 9.20 7.39
CA ALA A 570 0.04 9.30 7.14
C ALA A 570 0.36 10.15 5.90
N TRP A 571 -0.44 10.03 4.82
CA TRP A 571 -0.25 10.78 3.59
C TRP A 571 -0.37 12.30 3.78
N PHE A 572 -1.37 12.73 4.56
CA PHE A 572 -1.60 14.15 4.84
C PHE A 572 -0.85 14.67 6.08
N GLY A 573 -0.46 13.78 6.99
CA GLY A 573 0.02 14.14 8.32
C GLY A 573 1.54 14.05 8.51
N MET A 574 2.24 13.20 7.76
CA MET A 574 3.69 13.02 7.89
C MET A 574 4.47 13.86 6.86
N ASP A 575 5.78 13.98 7.08
CA ASP A 575 6.71 14.74 6.25
C ASP A 575 7.93 13.89 5.84
N ASN A 576 8.64 14.33 4.81
CA ASN A 576 9.94 13.78 4.42
C ASN A 576 11.05 14.78 4.78
N ILE A 577 12.24 14.28 5.14
CA ILE A 577 13.42 15.10 5.43
C ILE A 577 14.40 14.97 4.26
N ALA A 578 14.84 16.10 3.70
CA ALA A 578 15.72 16.11 2.51
C ALA A 578 17.17 15.70 2.78
N SER A 579 17.65 15.91 4.01
CA SER A 579 19.05 15.71 4.43
C SER A 579 19.41 14.26 4.81
N VAL A 580 18.46 13.33 4.77
CA VAL A 580 18.71 11.93 5.17
C VAL A 580 19.29 11.13 4.00
N ARG A 581 20.62 11.11 3.88
CA ARG A 581 21.36 10.16 3.02
C ARG A 581 22.33 9.36 3.88
N ALA A 582 21.89 8.21 4.40
CA ALA A 582 22.83 7.23 4.94
C ALA A 582 23.30 6.31 3.81
N GLY A 583 24.61 6.16 3.63
CA GLY A 583 25.19 5.28 2.62
C GLY A 583 25.03 3.80 2.97
N PHE A 584 24.80 2.95 1.97
CA PHE A 584 24.73 1.49 2.12
C PHE A 584 26.02 0.90 2.71
N ALA A 585 27.18 1.47 2.38
CA ALA A 585 28.49 1.01 2.85
C ALA A 585 28.66 1.12 4.37
N ASP A 586 28.15 2.18 5.00
CA ASP A 586 28.27 2.42 6.44
C ASP A 586 27.43 1.43 7.26
N GLN A 587 26.31 0.97 6.70
CA GLN A 587 25.43 -0.01 7.36
C GLN A 587 25.97 -1.44 7.30
N VAL A 588 26.75 -1.79 6.26
CA VAL A 588 27.35 -3.13 6.10
C VAL A 588 28.59 -3.31 7.00
N ALA A 589 29.25 -2.22 7.40
CA ALA A 589 30.42 -2.26 8.29
C ALA A 589 30.13 -2.93 9.66
N ILE A 590 28.88 -2.84 10.16
CA ILE A 590 28.48 -3.42 11.47
C ILE A 590 28.69 -4.94 11.53
N PHE A 591 28.63 -5.65 10.39
CA PHE A 591 28.77 -7.11 10.35
C PHE A 591 30.15 -7.61 10.78
N LYS A 592 31.16 -6.74 10.70
CA LYS A 592 32.52 -7.05 11.15
C LYS A 592 32.66 -7.02 12.67
N HIS A 593 31.71 -6.42 13.38
CA HIS A 593 31.77 -6.28 14.83
C HIS A 593 31.16 -7.49 15.55
N LYS A 594 31.95 -8.20 16.36
CA LYS A 594 31.45 -9.33 17.17
C LYS A 594 30.25 -8.98 18.06
N HIS A 595 30.22 -7.75 18.61
CA HIS A 595 29.13 -7.30 19.46
C HIS A 595 27.80 -7.17 18.71
N GLN A 596 27.83 -6.99 17.38
CA GLN A 596 26.61 -7.05 16.56
C GLN A 596 25.91 -8.41 16.70
N TRP A 597 26.67 -9.48 16.57
CA TRP A 597 26.16 -10.85 16.62
C TRP A 597 25.76 -11.26 18.03
N LEU A 598 26.55 -10.87 19.04
CA LEU A 598 26.20 -11.11 20.44
C LEU A 598 24.89 -10.39 20.81
N MET A 599 24.72 -9.13 20.42
CA MET A 599 23.48 -8.40 20.69
C MET A 599 22.30 -8.93 19.88
N SER A 600 22.53 -9.43 18.66
CA SER A 600 21.48 -10.13 17.88
C SER A 600 21.02 -11.41 18.60
N TRP A 601 21.94 -12.17 19.20
CA TRP A 601 21.63 -13.36 20.01
C TRP A 601 20.79 -13.00 21.24
N LEU A 602 21.24 -12.00 22.02
CA LEU A 602 20.49 -11.53 23.20
C LEU A 602 19.12 -10.96 22.83
N TYR A 603 19.04 -10.19 21.74
CA TYR A 603 17.76 -9.62 21.29
C TYR A 603 16.80 -10.70 20.78
N THR A 604 17.32 -11.79 20.21
CA THR A 604 16.53 -12.99 19.90
C THR A 604 15.97 -13.63 21.18
N GLY A 605 16.76 -13.68 22.24
CA GLY A 605 16.33 -14.12 23.57
C GLY A 605 15.21 -13.29 24.20
N THR A 606 15.06 -12.02 23.85
CA THR A 606 14.04 -11.14 24.46
C THR A 606 12.90 -10.86 23.49
N PHE A 607 13.15 -10.07 22.44
CA PHE A 607 12.14 -9.73 21.44
C PHE A 607 11.70 -10.94 20.62
N GLY A 608 12.65 -11.80 20.23
CA GLY A 608 12.32 -13.03 19.49
C GLY A 608 11.43 -13.97 20.30
N SER A 609 11.70 -14.08 21.60
CA SER A 609 10.82 -14.79 22.54
C SER A 609 9.47 -14.14 22.69
N PHE A 610 9.39 -12.81 22.88
CA PHE A 610 8.12 -12.10 22.94
C PHE A 610 7.23 -12.40 21.73
N ILE A 611 7.75 -12.27 20.51
CA ILE A 611 6.93 -12.44 19.31
C ILE A 611 6.63 -13.92 19.03
N GLY A 612 7.58 -14.82 19.25
CA GLY A 612 7.38 -16.26 19.06
C GLY A 612 6.41 -16.87 20.05
N LEU A 613 6.49 -16.46 21.32
CA LEU A 613 5.50 -16.83 22.34
C LEU A 613 4.14 -16.24 21.96
N ALA A 614 4.05 -14.98 21.53
CA ALA A 614 2.78 -14.40 21.11
C ALA A 614 2.14 -15.18 19.95
N ALA A 615 2.93 -15.59 18.96
CA ALA A 615 2.43 -16.35 17.82
C ALA A 615 1.97 -17.77 18.20
N GLY A 616 2.72 -18.47 19.06
CA GLY A 616 2.48 -19.88 19.38
C GLY A 616 1.61 -20.15 20.60
N PHE A 617 1.55 -19.23 21.57
CA PHE A 617 0.90 -19.45 22.87
C PHE A 617 -0.61 -19.72 22.80
N PRO A 618 -1.42 -19.01 21.98
CA PRO A 618 -2.85 -19.32 21.86
C PRO A 618 -3.09 -20.76 21.39
N MET A 619 -2.35 -21.20 20.35
CA MET A 619 -2.41 -22.57 19.85
C MET A 619 -1.91 -23.58 20.88
N LEU A 620 -0.85 -23.25 21.62
CA LEU A 620 -0.35 -24.10 22.69
C LEU A 620 -1.40 -24.30 23.79
N LEU A 621 -2.08 -23.24 24.23
CA LEU A 621 -3.18 -23.35 25.20
C LEU A 621 -4.32 -24.21 24.65
N ASN A 622 -4.72 -24.00 23.39
CA ASN A 622 -5.80 -24.78 22.78
C ASN A 622 -5.47 -26.28 22.67
N THR A 623 -4.22 -26.60 22.33
CA THR A 623 -3.79 -28.01 22.19
C THR A 623 -3.59 -28.73 23.52
N GLN A 624 -3.12 -28.03 24.57
CA GLN A 624 -2.85 -28.65 25.87
C GLN A 624 -4.07 -28.61 26.80
N PHE A 625 -4.93 -27.60 26.68
CA PHE A 625 -6.07 -27.37 27.57
C PHE A 625 -7.35 -27.04 26.78
N PRO A 626 -7.84 -27.98 25.94
CA PRO A 626 -8.96 -27.72 25.04
C PRO A 626 -10.27 -27.39 25.76
N ALA A 627 -10.46 -27.86 27.00
CA ALA A 627 -11.70 -27.65 27.75
C ALA A 627 -11.77 -26.30 28.51
N SER A 628 -10.68 -25.53 28.60
CA SER A 628 -10.60 -24.40 29.53
C SER A 628 -10.80 -23.02 28.88
N ASP A 629 -11.05 -22.96 27.57
CA ASP A 629 -11.20 -21.70 26.81
C ASP A 629 -10.04 -20.69 26.99
N ALA A 630 -8.89 -21.17 27.49
CA ALA A 630 -7.84 -20.30 28.03
C ALA A 630 -7.12 -19.49 26.96
N PHE A 631 -7.20 -19.92 25.69
CA PHE A 631 -6.66 -19.16 24.56
C PHE A 631 -7.29 -17.76 24.45
N LYS A 632 -8.54 -17.57 24.93
CA LYS A 632 -9.22 -16.25 25.00
C LYS A 632 -8.49 -15.28 25.93
N LEU A 633 -7.66 -15.77 26.85
CA LEU A 633 -6.84 -14.97 27.77
C LEU A 633 -5.40 -14.77 27.26
N ALA A 634 -5.03 -15.37 26.12
CA ALA A 634 -3.66 -15.33 25.61
C ALA A 634 -3.15 -13.90 25.34
N PHE A 635 -4.05 -12.97 25.00
CA PHE A 635 -3.72 -11.56 24.74
C PHE A 635 -3.05 -10.85 25.92
N ILE A 636 -3.31 -11.30 27.16
CA ILE A 636 -2.78 -10.68 28.39
C ILE A 636 -1.25 -10.70 28.37
N GLY A 637 -0.64 -11.80 27.92
CA GLY A 637 0.81 -11.95 27.86
C GLY A 637 1.48 -10.86 27.01
N PRO A 638 1.15 -10.76 25.70
CA PRO A 638 1.71 -9.73 24.84
C PRO A 638 1.38 -8.30 25.27
N VAL A 639 0.18 -8.02 25.80
CA VAL A 639 -0.17 -6.70 26.35
C VAL A 639 0.75 -6.34 27.52
N LEU A 640 0.88 -7.23 28.51
CA LEU A 640 1.76 -7.01 29.65
C LEU A 640 3.21 -6.78 29.21
N ALA A 641 3.73 -7.63 28.32
CA ALA A 641 5.09 -7.49 27.78
C ALA A 641 5.31 -6.14 27.08
N ALA A 642 4.33 -5.66 26.30
CA ALA A 642 4.39 -4.36 25.65
C ALA A 642 4.39 -3.20 26.66
N LEU A 643 3.58 -3.29 27.72
CA LEU A 643 3.47 -2.26 28.76
C LEU A 643 4.70 -2.18 29.68
N VAL A 644 5.34 -3.32 29.98
CA VAL A 644 6.54 -3.34 30.84
C VAL A 644 7.84 -3.06 30.07
N ARG A 645 7.81 -3.09 28.73
CA ARG A 645 8.99 -2.79 27.89
C ARG A 645 9.60 -1.41 28.17
N PRO A 646 8.84 -0.30 28.26
CA PRO A 646 9.37 1.00 28.67
C PRO A 646 10.03 0.97 30.06
N ILE A 647 9.50 0.18 30.99
CA ILE A 647 10.05 0.01 32.35
C ILE A 647 11.45 -0.61 32.27
N GLY A 648 11.67 -1.59 31.40
CA GLY A 648 12.99 -2.17 31.16
C GLY A 648 14.02 -1.14 30.68
N GLY A 649 13.64 -0.27 29.73
CA GLY A 649 14.51 0.82 29.28
C GLY A 649 14.84 1.82 30.39
N TRP A 650 13.83 2.21 31.19
CA TRP A 650 14.01 3.12 32.32
C TRP A 650 14.89 2.52 33.43
N LEU A 651 14.75 1.22 33.72
CA LEU A 651 15.62 0.53 34.67
C LEU A 651 17.07 0.50 34.16
N ALA A 652 17.28 0.23 32.87
CA ALA A 652 18.60 0.24 32.24
C ALA A 652 19.27 1.62 32.35
N ASP A 653 18.51 2.70 32.21
CA ASP A 653 19.02 4.07 32.40
C ASP A 653 19.52 4.36 33.82
N ARG A 654 18.96 3.68 34.84
CA ARG A 654 19.30 3.93 36.25
C ARG A 654 20.36 3.00 36.82
N LYS A 655 20.33 1.71 36.45
CA LYS A 655 21.13 0.65 37.08
C LYS A 655 22.10 -0.05 36.14
N GLY A 656 22.18 0.37 34.87
CA GLY A 656 22.90 -0.33 33.82
C GLY A 656 22.06 -1.43 33.18
N GLY A 657 22.22 -1.62 31.87
CA GLY A 657 21.38 -2.53 31.08
C GLY A 657 21.72 -4.01 31.29
N ALA A 658 22.99 -4.36 31.45
CA ALA A 658 23.43 -5.75 31.53
C ALA A 658 22.97 -6.47 32.80
N PRO A 659 23.06 -5.90 34.03
CA PRO A 659 22.63 -6.60 35.24
C PRO A 659 21.14 -6.97 35.22
N ILE A 660 20.29 -6.09 34.72
CA ILE A 660 18.85 -6.34 34.63
C ILE A 660 18.59 -7.42 33.56
N THR A 661 19.29 -7.35 32.44
CA THR A 661 19.18 -8.33 31.35
C THR A 661 19.56 -9.74 31.81
N VAL A 662 20.58 -9.89 32.65
CA VAL A 662 20.95 -11.18 33.28
C VAL A 662 19.76 -11.75 34.06
N TRP A 663 19.16 -10.95 34.96
CA TRP A 663 18.03 -11.41 35.77
C TRP A 663 16.79 -11.73 34.92
N CYS A 664 16.52 -10.93 33.87
CA CYS A 664 15.48 -11.27 32.90
C CYS A 664 15.74 -12.66 32.29
N PHE A 665 16.96 -12.95 31.81
CA PHE A 665 17.26 -14.25 31.24
C PHE A 665 17.24 -15.40 32.24
N VAL A 666 17.60 -15.17 33.50
CA VAL A 666 17.44 -16.19 34.57
C VAL A 666 15.97 -16.54 34.76
N VAL A 667 15.10 -15.54 34.86
CA VAL A 667 13.64 -15.77 34.94
C VAL A 667 13.14 -16.48 33.68
N MET A 668 13.59 -16.06 32.50
CA MET A 668 13.21 -16.68 31.23
C MET A 668 13.71 -18.12 31.12
N ALA A 669 14.84 -18.48 31.73
CA ALA A 669 15.34 -19.86 31.78
C ALA A 669 14.51 -20.75 32.72
N LEU A 670 14.05 -20.21 33.85
CA LEU A 670 13.32 -20.97 34.87
C LEU A 670 11.83 -21.13 34.55
N ALA A 671 11.17 -20.10 34.01
CA ALA A 671 9.73 -20.10 33.79
C ALA A 671 9.22 -21.22 32.84
N PRO A 672 9.88 -21.55 31.70
CA PRO A 672 9.48 -22.66 30.86
C PRO A 672 9.64 -24.03 31.56
N LEU A 673 10.67 -24.21 32.39
CA LEU A 673 10.85 -25.43 33.17
C LEU A 673 9.76 -25.58 34.23
N ALA A 674 9.42 -24.49 34.92
CA ALA A 674 8.32 -24.48 35.89
C ALA A 674 6.97 -24.74 35.18
N ALA A 675 6.78 -24.23 33.96
CA ALA A 675 5.56 -24.47 33.18
C ALA A 675 5.33 -25.96 32.86
N ILE A 676 6.40 -26.76 32.71
CA ILE A 676 6.28 -28.21 32.46
C ILE A 676 5.52 -28.90 33.60
N GLY A 677 5.72 -28.48 34.85
CA GLY A 677 5.05 -29.05 36.01
C GLY A 677 3.53 -28.85 36.05
N PHE A 678 2.99 -27.96 35.20
CA PHE A 678 1.57 -27.66 35.12
C PHE A 678 0.89 -28.27 33.87
N LEU A 679 1.64 -28.93 32.99
CA LEU A 679 1.08 -29.63 31.83
C LEU A 679 0.24 -30.84 32.27
N PRO A 680 -0.81 -31.20 31.51
CA PRO A 680 -1.54 -32.43 31.74
C PRO A 680 -0.63 -33.64 31.52
N GLY A 681 -0.75 -34.63 32.41
CA GLY A 681 0.03 -35.87 32.39
C GLY A 681 -0.87 -37.10 32.21
N GLY A 682 -0.29 -38.31 32.18
CA GLY A 682 -1.01 -39.56 31.91
C GLY A 682 -2.14 -39.95 32.87
N SER A 683 -2.38 -39.19 33.95
CA SER A 683 -3.44 -39.46 34.93
C SER A 683 -4.10 -38.20 35.52
N GLY A 684 -3.93 -37.01 34.94
CA GLY A 684 -4.52 -35.77 35.50
C GLY A 684 -4.71 -34.64 34.49
N GLU A 685 -5.67 -33.77 34.76
CA GLU A 685 -6.16 -32.69 33.86
C GLU A 685 -5.18 -31.51 33.68
N GLY A 686 -4.03 -31.52 34.35
CA GLY A 686 -3.07 -30.41 34.37
C GLY A 686 -3.60 -29.18 35.13
N ASN A 687 -2.81 -28.10 35.19
CA ASN A 687 -3.21 -26.85 35.85
C ASN A 687 -3.02 -25.66 34.90
N VAL A 688 -4.10 -25.32 34.21
CA VAL A 688 -4.15 -24.20 33.25
C VAL A 688 -3.70 -22.88 33.89
N GLN A 689 -4.14 -22.59 35.11
CA GLN A 689 -3.84 -21.33 35.79
C GLN A 689 -2.34 -21.19 36.10
N GLY A 690 -1.73 -22.26 36.61
CA GLY A 690 -0.30 -22.34 36.85
C GLY A 690 0.51 -22.21 35.56
N PHE A 691 0.07 -22.88 34.49
CA PHE A 691 0.71 -22.80 33.17
C PHE A 691 0.64 -21.38 32.58
N VAL A 692 -0.54 -20.76 32.57
CA VAL A 692 -0.73 -19.38 32.12
C VAL A 692 0.12 -18.42 32.95
N LEU A 693 0.15 -18.56 34.28
CA LEU A 693 0.96 -17.71 35.16
C LEU A 693 2.45 -17.75 34.80
N MET A 694 3.01 -18.95 34.56
CA MET A 694 4.41 -19.07 34.15
C MET A 694 4.69 -18.40 32.80
N PHE A 695 3.77 -18.50 31.85
CA PHE A 695 3.89 -17.77 30.57
C PHE A 695 3.74 -16.26 30.74
N LEU A 696 2.88 -15.76 31.63
CA LEU A 696 2.80 -14.34 31.94
C LEU A 696 4.11 -13.82 32.54
N ILE A 697 4.73 -14.58 33.46
CA ILE A 697 6.06 -14.26 34.00
C ILE A 697 7.09 -14.22 32.86
N LEU A 698 7.05 -15.19 31.95
CA LEU A 698 7.94 -15.25 30.79
C LEU A 698 7.76 -14.04 29.86
N PHE A 699 6.51 -13.64 29.58
CA PHE A 699 6.18 -12.44 28.79
C PHE A 699 6.66 -11.16 29.46
N VAL A 700 6.47 -11.02 30.78
CA VAL A 700 6.94 -9.85 31.54
C VAL A 700 8.47 -9.77 31.51
N ALA A 701 9.16 -10.88 31.75
CA ALA A 701 10.62 -10.94 31.68
C ALA A 701 11.15 -10.64 30.26
N ALA A 702 10.51 -11.19 29.22
CA ALA A 702 10.83 -10.88 27.82
C ALA A 702 10.59 -9.40 27.48
N GLY A 703 9.50 -8.80 27.99
CA GLY A 703 9.18 -7.38 27.81
C GLY A 703 10.22 -6.46 28.44
N ILE A 704 10.56 -6.69 29.71
CA ILE A 704 11.61 -5.93 30.41
C ILE A 704 12.96 -6.13 29.70
N GLY A 705 13.32 -7.37 29.39
CA GLY A 705 14.57 -7.70 28.69
C GLY A 705 14.66 -7.05 27.30
N ASN A 706 13.55 -6.92 26.57
CA ASN A 706 13.50 -6.23 25.28
C ASN A 706 13.82 -4.73 25.44
N GLY A 707 13.31 -4.10 26.51
CA GLY A 707 13.65 -2.71 26.85
C GLY A 707 15.13 -2.51 27.20
N THR A 708 15.70 -3.40 28.03
CA THR A 708 17.10 -3.29 28.46
C THR A 708 18.08 -3.57 27.32
N THR A 709 17.86 -4.63 26.53
CA THR A 709 18.75 -5.01 25.42
C THR A 709 18.80 -3.96 24.32
N ILE A 710 17.67 -3.32 23.95
CA ILE A 710 17.69 -2.18 23.01
C ILE A 710 18.52 -1.02 23.55
N ARG A 711 18.44 -0.77 24.87
CA ARG A 711 19.19 0.33 25.47
C ARG A 711 20.70 0.06 25.49
N MET A 712 21.10 -1.20 25.68
CA MET A 712 22.50 -1.61 25.68
C MET A 712 23.17 -1.42 24.31
N ILE A 713 22.48 -1.67 23.19
CA ILE A 713 23.11 -1.67 21.85
C ILE A 713 23.82 -0.33 21.54
N PRO A 714 23.15 0.84 21.57
CA PRO A 714 23.83 2.11 21.27
C PRO A 714 24.96 2.44 22.26
N ILE A 715 24.81 2.05 23.52
CA ILE A 715 25.82 2.28 24.58
C ILE A 715 27.11 1.50 24.28
N ILE A 716 26.97 0.25 23.83
CA ILE A 716 28.12 -0.61 23.49
C ILE A 716 28.91 -0.02 22.33
N PHE A 717 28.25 0.30 21.22
CA PHE A 717 28.92 0.84 20.04
C PHE A 717 29.54 2.22 20.29
N ARG A 718 28.88 3.08 21.06
CA ARG A 718 29.46 4.36 21.50
C ARG A 718 30.72 4.15 22.34
N THR A 719 30.65 3.30 23.37
CA THR A 719 31.79 3.00 24.25
C THR A 719 32.98 2.43 23.48
N LEU A 720 32.73 1.56 22.49
CA LEU A 720 33.78 0.98 21.64
C LEU A 720 34.49 2.02 20.77
N ARG A 721 33.77 3.03 20.28
CA ARG A 721 34.32 4.14 19.48
C ARG A 721 35.08 5.14 20.35
N GLU A 722 34.51 5.52 21.50
CA GLU A 722 35.15 6.41 22.47
C GLU A 722 36.51 5.88 22.93
N ARG A 723 36.65 4.56 23.13
CA ARG A 723 37.92 3.92 23.52
C ARG A 723 39.02 3.99 22.47
N LYS A 724 38.69 4.22 21.20
CA LYS A 724 39.68 4.35 20.11
C LYS A 724 40.26 5.76 20.00
N VAL A 725 39.70 6.73 20.72
CA VAL A 725 40.13 8.12 20.68
C VAL A 725 41.05 8.43 21.87
N MET A 726 42.08 9.23 21.62
CA MET A 726 42.96 9.74 22.68
C MET A 726 42.19 10.73 23.56
N ARG A 727 42.28 10.59 24.89
CA ARG A 727 41.48 11.35 25.88
C ARG A 727 41.55 12.88 25.80
N ASN A 728 42.52 13.44 25.06
CA ASN A 728 42.76 14.89 25.01
C ASN A 728 42.22 15.57 23.73
N ASP A 729 41.62 14.82 22.80
CA ASP A 729 41.04 15.39 21.57
C ASP A 729 39.51 15.42 21.67
N GLN A 730 38.98 16.59 22.02
CA GLN A 730 37.55 16.81 22.21
C GLN A 730 36.76 16.72 20.90
N ALA A 731 37.35 17.15 19.78
CA ALA A 731 36.71 17.09 18.47
C ALA A 731 36.64 15.65 17.95
N ALA A 732 37.72 14.88 18.13
CA ALA A 732 37.72 13.46 17.80
C ALA A 732 36.78 12.65 18.71
N LEU A 733 36.64 13.03 19.98
CA LEU A 733 35.70 12.38 20.90
C LEU A 733 34.24 12.63 20.48
N GLU A 734 33.89 13.86 20.13
CA GLU A 734 32.57 14.18 19.60
C GLU A 734 32.26 13.46 18.29
N GLN A 735 33.26 13.35 17.40
CA GLN A 735 33.12 12.59 16.15
C GLN A 735 32.90 11.10 16.43
N ALA A 736 33.71 10.49 17.30
CA ALA A 736 33.57 9.07 17.67
C ALA A 736 32.22 8.77 18.34
N GLN A 737 31.69 9.70 19.14
CA GLN A 737 30.35 9.59 19.70
C GLN A 737 29.26 9.62 18.64
N ARG A 738 29.40 10.47 17.61
CA ARG A 738 28.48 10.52 16.47
C ARG A 738 28.53 9.23 15.66
N GLU A 739 29.72 8.77 15.30
CA GLU A 739 29.91 7.51 14.57
C GLU A 739 29.34 6.32 15.35
N GLY A 740 29.66 6.20 16.64
CA GLY A 740 29.17 5.12 17.48
C GLY A 740 27.65 5.14 17.68
N SER A 741 27.03 6.32 17.69
CA SER A 741 25.56 6.45 17.74
C SER A 741 24.91 5.98 16.43
N THR A 742 25.51 6.32 15.28
CA THR A 742 25.04 5.87 13.97
C THR A 742 25.19 4.36 13.80
N GLU A 743 26.34 3.79 14.17
CA GLU A 743 26.57 2.34 14.18
C GLU A 743 25.59 1.63 15.12
N GLY A 744 25.37 2.18 16.31
CA GLY A 744 24.40 1.67 17.28
C GLY A 744 22.97 1.62 16.72
N ALA A 745 22.54 2.64 15.98
CA ALA A 745 21.22 2.66 15.35
C ALA A 745 21.08 1.58 14.26
N ALA A 746 22.10 1.41 13.41
CA ALA A 746 22.13 0.34 12.41
C ALA A 746 22.15 -1.05 13.08
N ALA A 747 22.93 -1.20 14.15
CA ALA A 747 23.03 -2.41 14.94
C ALA A 747 21.70 -2.84 15.57
N VAL A 748 20.90 -1.89 16.07
CA VAL A 748 19.54 -2.14 16.57
C VAL A 748 18.65 -2.66 15.45
N GLY A 749 18.70 -2.05 14.27
CA GLY A 749 17.92 -2.47 13.11
C GLY A 749 18.20 -3.92 12.70
N PHE A 750 19.47 -4.28 12.56
CA PHE A 750 19.84 -5.66 12.19
C PHE A 750 19.55 -6.67 13.31
N SER A 751 19.89 -6.34 14.57
CA SER A 751 19.58 -7.23 15.71
C SER A 751 18.09 -7.51 15.78
N SER A 752 17.26 -6.50 15.48
CA SER A 752 15.81 -6.62 15.41
C SER A 752 15.30 -7.48 14.26
N ALA A 753 16.00 -7.49 13.12
CA ALA A 753 15.68 -8.39 12.02
C ALA A 753 16.01 -9.85 12.38
N VAL A 754 17.18 -10.11 12.98
CA VAL A 754 17.56 -11.45 13.44
C VAL A 754 16.59 -11.95 14.52
N ALA A 755 16.28 -11.11 15.50
CA ALA A 755 15.37 -11.49 16.58
C ALA A 755 13.96 -11.82 16.09
N ALA A 756 13.50 -11.24 14.97
CA ALA A 756 12.19 -11.57 14.41
C ALA A 756 12.06 -13.03 13.97
N PHE A 757 13.17 -13.74 13.70
CA PHE A 757 13.14 -15.19 13.47
C PHE A 757 12.65 -15.99 14.68
N GLY A 758 12.68 -15.43 15.90
CA GLY A 758 12.05 -16.05 17.06
C GLY A 758 10.53 -16.27 16.86
N GLY A 759 9.89 -15.41 16.07
CA GLY A 759 8.49 -15.54 15.63
C GLY A 759 8.21 -16.79 14.80
N PHE A 760 9.23 -17.26 14.07
CA PHE A 760 9.16 -18.50 13.31
C PHE A 760 9.60 -19.70 14.17
N PHE A 761 10.72 -19.57 14.87
CA PHE A 761 11.36 -20.70 15.55
C PHE A 761 10.51 -21.27 16.70
N ILE A 762 9.90 -20.43 17.54
CA ILE A 762 9.17 -20.89 18.72
C ILE A 762 7.92 -21.71 18.35
N PRO A 763 7.01 -21.23 17.47
CA PRO A 763 5.85 -22.03 17.08
C PRO A 763 6.24 -23.35 16.38
N ILE A 764 7.29 -23.34 15.53
CA ILE A 764 7.79 -24.55 14.89
C ILE A 764 8.38 -25.53 15.90
N ALA A 765 9.11 -25.04 16.91
CA ALA A 765 9.62 -25.88 17.98
C ALA A 765 8.49 -26.55 18.77
N TYR A 766 7.40 -25.83 19.07
CA TYR A 766 6.20 -26.44 19.67
C TYR A 766 5.59 -27.51 18.78
N GLY A 767 5.29 -27.20 17.52
CA GLY A 767 4.71 -28.16 16.58
C GLY A 767 5.57 -29.42 16.38
N THR A 768 6.89 -29.24 16.31
CA THR A 768 7.85 -30.34 16.17
C THR A 768 7.95 -31.17 17.45
N SER A 769 8.01 -30.53 18.62
CA SER A 769 8.03 -31.23 19.91
C SER A 769 6.77 -32.07 20.12
N ILE A 770 5.59 -31.50 19.86
CA ILE A 770 4.31 -32.22 20.01
C ILE A 770 4.26 -33.42 19.06
N LYS A 771 4.72 -33.26 17.81
CA LYS A 771 4.76 -34.35 16.83
C LYS A 771 5.73 -35.48 17.21
N LEU A 772 6.92 -35.15 17.74
CA LEU A 772 7.98 -36.13 17.99
C LEU A 772 7.92 -36.74 19.39
N MET A 773 7.49 -35.98 20.39
CA MET A 773 7.56 -36.35 21.82
C MET A 773 6.18 -36.45 22.48
N GLY A 774 5.09 -36.19 21.74
CA GLY A 774 3.72 -36.24 22.27
C GLY A 774 3.32 -35.03 23.12
N GLY A 775 4.20 -34.04 23.31
CA GLY A 775 3.91 -32.83 24.06
C GLY A 775 4.97 -31.72 23.87
N PRO A 776 4.75 -30.53 24.45
CA PRO A 776 5.60 -29.36 24.25
C PRO A 776 6.87 -29.33 25.13
N GLN A 777 7.10 -30.34 25.98
CA GLN A 777 8.18 -30.35 26.97
C GLN A 777 9.56 -30.19 26.33
N GLY A 778 9.82 -30.85 25.20
CA GLY A 778 11.08 -30.75 24.47
C GLY A 778 11.37 -29.32 24.00
N ALA A 779 10.35 -28.62 23.50
CA ALA A 779 10.48 -27.21 23.12
C ALA A 779 10.76 -26.31 24.32
N LEU A 780 10.05 -26.51 25.45
CA LEU A 780 10.25 -25.71 26.66
C LEU A 780 11.66 -25.88 27.25
N ILE A 781 12.18 -27.11 27.28
CA ILE A 781 13.56 -27.40 27.70
C ILE A 781 14.55 -26.71 26.76
N PHE A 782 14.32 -26.79 25.45
CA PHE A 782 15.19 -26.13 24.47
C PHE A 782 15.23 -24.61 24.68
N PHE A 783 14.08 -23.96 24.91
CA PHE A 783 14.04 -22.53 25.20
C PHE A 783 14.81 -22.19 26.46
N SER A 784 14.65 -22.97 27.53
CA SER A 784 15.42 -22.79 28.77
C SER A 784 16.93 -22.88 28.54
N LEU A 785 17.41 -23.85 27.76
CA LEU A 785 18.83 -23.96 27.40
C LEU A 785 19.32 -22.74 26.59
N PHE A 786 18.50 -22.27 25.66
CA PHE A 786 18.80 -21.05 24.91
C PHE A 786 18.89 -19.83 25.83
N TYR A 787 18.00 -19.69 26.81
CA TYR A 787 18.09 -18.60 27.79
C TYR A 787 19.30 -18.70 28.71
N VAL A 788 19.72 -19.90 29.10
CA VAL A 788 20.99 -20.10 29.83
C VAL A 788 22.18 -19.61 28.99
N SER A 789 22.18 -19.85 27.68
CA SER A 789 23.21 -19.27 26.79
C SER A 789 23.17 -17.74 26.78
N CYS A 790 21.97 -17.14 26.83
CA CYS A 790 21.81 -15.68 26.92
C CYS A 790 22.30 -15.11 28.27
N VAL A 791 22.09 -15.83 29.38
CA VAL A 791 22.68 -15.50 30.69
C VAL A 791 24.20 -15.50 30.58
N ALA A 792 24.79 -16.57 30.04
CA ALA A 792 26.24 -16.70 29.89
C ALA A 792 26.82 -15.56 29.04
N VAL A 793 26.16 -15.24 27.92
CA VAL A 793 26.57 -14.14 27.05
C VAL A 793 26.47 -12.79 27.74
N THR A 794 25.34 -12.50 28.39
CA THR A 794 25.15 -11.22 29.07
C THR A 794 26.15 -11.04 30.21
N TRP A 795 26.39 -12.11 30.98
CA TRP A 795 27.33 -12.12 32.09
C TRP A 795 28.78 -11.90 31.62
N TRP A 796 29.22 -12.67 30.63
CA TRP A 796 30.64 -12.69 30.22
C TRP A 796 31.08 -11.40 29.54
N TRP A 797 30.28 -10.85 28.62
CA TRP A 797 30.70 -9.71 27.81
C TRP A 797 30.24 -8.35 28.35
N TYR A 798 29.22 -8.30 29.23
CA TYR A 798 28.57 -7.03 29.59
C TYR A 798 28.34 -6.79 31.09
N ALA A 799 28.11 -7.81 31.94
CA ALA A 799 27.73 -7.59 33.34
C ALA A 799 28.83 -7.86 34.39
N ARG A 800 29.84 -8.71 34.11
CA ARG A 800 30.92 -8.99 35.08
C ARG A 800 31.85 -7.79 35.29
N ARG A 801 32.61 -7.77 36.40
CA ARG A 801 33.53 -6.65 36.76
C ARG A 801 34.57 -6.36 35.66
N ASP A 802 35.12 -7.40 35.03
CA ASP A 802 36.08 -7.29 33.91
C ASP A 802 35.42 -7.60 32.55
N ALA A 803 34.18 -7.14 32.38
CA ALA A 803 33.47 -7.25 31.11
C ALA A 803 34.17 -6.40 30.05
N GLU A 804 34.24 -6.93 28.82
CA GLU A 804 34.86 -6.20 27.71
C GLU A 804 34.16 -4.85 27.49
N VAL A 805 32.83 -4.82 27.52
CA VAL A 805 32.04 -3.58 27.45
C VAL A 805 30.99 -3.58 28.55
N ALA A 806 31.37 -3.15 29.75
CA ALA A 806 30.42 -3.01 30.86
C ALA A 806 29.33 -1.98 30.53
N CYS A 807 28.04 -2.33 30.66
CA CYS A 807 26.91 -1.45 30.35
C CYS A 807 25.63 -1.72 31.13
#